data_AF-A0AAV8UUM5-F1
#
_entry.id   AF-A0AAV8UUM5-F1
#
_cell.length_a   1.000
_cell.length_b   1.000
_cell.length_c   1.000
_cell.angle_alpha   90.00
_cell.angle_beta   90.00
_cell.angle_gamma   90.00
#
_symmetry.space_group_name_H-M   'P 1'
#
loop_
_entity.id
_entity.type
_entity.pdbx_description
1 polymer ?
#
loop_
_entity_poly.entity_id
_entity_poly.type
_entity_poly.pdbx_seq_one_letter_code
_entity_poly.pdbx_strand_id
1 'polypeptide(L)'
;MSGESERLYIRIVPSGDIDAILERVGRVGTVSEVHRIDRYSAAFLELRADAKEVDRLIRALDGAKFRGGLLRVEKARNEHFEKRLEREREESHELVALRLKANQALATGNLEDGLGHLRSRKSSFSDNESPSEVLWSEPSTPDAIVQPPSKPTFSDSEQENQVLERGSHPLGVRPLGDALARNKLNEAERTRVQGLGRLAVLEDGQILQILGLLDPDSLARCSQLSRFFYALASEEDLWRKHVLSREETSKLRIVGGSWKATYREMTLEKLKVGVELDTRLWLRLNDVYSDVLFHSWHCASAGISPKWLSGDNVERFPIDDFSEDHFTTLFDESNRPFILKDWKTRTGGSWSREWLISKCDPSKRVNAGGFLFSLPEYFDYMDSVVDDQPLYLFDKQFAENLPEVAEAYSSPECYGKDFFSLLPESFHPDWRWLIIGGRRSGSSFHKDPNETSAWNGVVRGSKRWLMLPPGAGPPPGIQPSADGGSVVGPMSAMEWFLNFFDMIVDHPQLVQCTTIAGEVLYVPRGWWHIVLNLEETVAITQNFVTRNALPHVLRLLREHPDHLSGVQISAERLDAELCESIREAYPEVLEAAEAKLSRTSLWGRLKRNLDEDSTTESACTKRHNASEPSSGFSFGFGS
;
A
#
# COMPACT_ATOMS: atom_id res chain seq x y z
N MET A 1 -48.97 18.22 11.83
CA MET A 1 -48.12 17.18 11.20
C MET A 1 -46.72 17.77 11.09
N SER A 2 -45.89 17.55 12.09
CA SER A 2 -44.46 17.89 12.05
C SER A 2 -43.77 16.81 11.22
N GLY A 3 -43.36 17.12 10.01
CA GLY A 3 -42.53 16.22 9.21
C GLY A 3 -41.19 16.03 9.91
N GLU A 4 -40.77 14.78 10.10
CA GLU A 4 -39.44 14.47 10.60
C GLU A 4 -38.40 14.99 9.59
N SER A 5 -37.55 15.92 10.01
CA SER A 5 -36.41 16.37 9.22
C SER A 5 -35.38 15.23 9.12
N GLU A 6 -35.11 14.73 7.90
CA GLU A 6 -34.03 13.76 7.70
C GLU A 6 -32.69 14.51 7.62
N ARG A 7 -31.67 14.01 8.33
CA ARG A 7 -30.28 14.45 8.16
C ARG A 7 -29.67 13.68 7.00
N LEU A 8 -29.14 14.40 6.03
CA LEU A 8 -28.45 13.83 4.87
C LEU A 8 -26.98 14.24 4.94
N TYR A 9 -26.09 13.25 4.91
CA TYR A 9 -24.65 13.48 4.80
C TYR A 9 -24.20 13.24 3.36
N ILE A 10 -23.64 14.25 2.71
CA ILE A 10 -23.06 14.14 1.37
C ILE A 10 -21.55 14.05 1.51
N ARG A 11 -20.97 12.94 1.06
CA ARG A 11 -19.53 12.79 0.92
C ARG A 11 -19.06 13.45 -0.37
N ILE A 12 -18.08 14.33 -0.29
CA ILE A 12 -17.47 15.00 -1.45
C ILE A 12 -16.04 14.50 -1.61
N VAL A 13 -15.73 14.00 -2.82
CA VAL A 13 -14.39 13.53 -3.19
C VAL A 13 -13.46 14.73 -3.37
N PRO A 14 -12.17 14.68 -2.96
CA PRO A 14 -11.32 15.85 -2.70
C PRO A 14 -10.96 16.74 -3.89
N SER A 15 -11.47 16.47 -5.08
CA SER A 15 -11.15 17.23 -6.29
C SER A 15 -12.13 18.36 -6.60
N GLY A 16 -13.30 18.42 -5.96
CA GLY A 16 -14.34 19.41 -6.25
C GLY A 16 -14.14 20.78 -5.58
N ASP A 17 -14.54 21.86 -6.26
CA ASP A 17 -14.71 23.20 -5.67
C ASP A 17 -15.92 23.21 -4.71
N ILE A 18 -15.64 23.02 -3.42
CA ILE A 18 -16.65 22.92 -2.34
C ILE A 18 -17.51 24.19 -2.26
N ASP A 19 -16.94 25.37 -2.52
CA ASP A 19 -17.68 26.63 -2.44
C ASP A 19 -18.70 26.74 -3.58
N ALA A 20 -18.36 26.25 -4.78
CA ALA A 20 -19.30 26.14 -5.89
C ALA A 20 -20.44 25.12 -5.61
N ILE A 21 -20.14 24.03 -4.89
CA ILE A 21 -21.15 23.05 -4.47
C ILE A 21 -22.09 23.68 -3.43
N LEU A 22 -21.55 24.36 -2.42
CA LEU A 22 -22.32 25.07 -1.39
C LEU A 22 -23.24 26.13 -2.00
N GLU A 23 -22.75 26.91 -2.96
CA GLU A 23 -23.55 27.91 -3.67
C GLU A 23 -24.70 27.24 -4.46
N ARG A 24 -24.42 26.11 -5.13
CA ARG A 24 -25.45 25.37 -5.88
C ARG A 24 -26.49 24.76 -4.94
N VAL A 25 -26.07 24.16 -3.83
CA VAL A 25 -26.94 23.62 -2.77
C VAL A 25 -27.85 24.72 -2.23
N GLY A 26 -27.30 25.91 -1.94
CA GLY A 26 -28.08 27.08 -1.50
C GLY A 26 -29.11 27.57 -2.53
N ARG A 27 -28.85 27.38 -3.83
CA ARG A 27 -29.76 27.75 -4.92
C ARG A 27 -30.87 26.74 -5.20
N VAL A 28 -30.74 25.49 -4.75
CA VAL A 28 -31.74 24.42 -5.00
C VAL A 28 -32.96 24.53 -4.07
N GLY A 29 -32.89 25.38 -3.03
CA GLY A 29 -34.01 25.73 -2.15
C GLY A 29 -34.42 24.60 -1.21
N THR A 30 -34.81 24.95 0.02
CA THR A 30 -35.23 24.06 1.15
C THR A 30 -34.14 23.36 1.97
N VAL A 31 -32.89 23.81 1.89
CA VAL A 31 -31.85 23.40 2.86
C VAL A 31 -31.94 24.31 4.09
N SER A 32 -32.21 23.73 5.25
CA SER A 32 -32.36 24.51 6.50
C SER A 32 -31.00 24.88 7.12
N GLU A 33 -30.01 23.99 7.05
CA GLU A 33 -28.64 24.21 7.54
C GLU A 33 -27.64 23.41 6.70
N VAL A 34 -26.41 23.94 6.56
CA VAL A 34 -25.27 23.27 5.91
C VAL A 34 -24.04 23.35 6.80
N HIS A 35 -23.45 22.21 7.15
CA HIS A 35 -22.19 22.15 7.90
C HIS A 35 -21.09 21.51 7.07
N ARG A 36 -19.94 22.20 6.98
CA ARG A 36 -18.72 21.68 6.38
C ARG A 36 -17.94 20.89 7.44
N ILE A 37 -17.61 19.65 7.13
CA ILE A 37 -16.80 18.77 7.97
C ILE A 37 -15.59 18.32 7.14
N ASP A 38 -14.44 18.95 7.35
CA ASP A 38 -13.19 18.61 6.67
C ASP A 38 -12.44 17.48 7.39
N ARG A 39 -12.04 16.42 6.67
CA ARG A 39 -11.23 15.32 7.21
C ARG A 39 -10.14 14.88 6.23
N TYR A 40 -9.14 14.15 6.76
CA TYR A 40 -7.89 13.72 6.13
C TYR A 40 -7.97 13.16 4.68
N SER A 41 -9.13 12.73 4.20
CA SER A 41 -9.30 12.19 2.84
C SER A 41 -10.64 12.53 2.15
N ALA A 42 -11.52 13.32 2.77
CA ALA A 42 -12.79 13.76 2.17
C ALA A 42 -13.39 14.96 2.93
N ALA A 43 -14.18 15.78 2.24
CA ALA A 43 -15.04 16.78 2.85
C ALA A 43 -16.48 16.26 2.88
N PHE A 44 -17.17 16.43 4.00
CA PHE A 44 -18.58 16.07 4.14
C PHE A 44 -19.44 17.33 4.30
N LEU A 45 -20.61 17.33 3.67
CA LEU A 45 -21.66 18.31 3.92
C LEU A 45 -22.82 17.63 4.65
N GLU A 46 -23.14 18.10 5.86
CA GLU A 46 -24.41 17.76 6.51
C GLU A 46 -25.49 18.71 6.00
N LEU A 47 -26.59 18.16 5.50
CA LEU A 47 -27.79 18.88 5.06
C LEU A 47 -29.01 18.44 5.89
N ARG A 48 -29.86 19.39 6.24
CA ARG A 48 -31.16 19.12 6.90
C ARG A 48 -32.32 19.54 6.02
N ALA A 49 -33.15 18.59 5.60
CA ALA A 49 -34.31 18.80 4.72
C ALA A 49 -35.44 17.77 4.97
N ASP A 50 -36.63 18.01 4.39
CA ASP A 50 -37.76 17.06 4.42
C ASP A 50 -37.47 15.82 3.54
N ALA A 51 -37.89 14.63 3.98
CA ALA A 51 -37.65 13.36 3.28
C ALA A 51 -38.08 13.35 1.80
N LYS A 52 -39.15 14.07 1.43
CA LYS A 52 -39.60 14.16 0.02
C LYS A 52 -38.72 15.08 -0.85
N GLU A 53 -37.96 15.97 -0.23
CA GLU A 53 -37.08 16.94 -0.89
C GLU A 53 -35.64 16.42 -1.01
N VAL A 54 -35.21 15.57 -0.09
CA VAL A 54 -33.92 14.85 -0.13
C VAL A 54 -33.72 14.11 -1.47
N ASP A 55 -34.72 13.39 -1.95
CA ASP A 55 -34.61 12.65 -3.22
C ASP A 55 -34.55 13.55 -4.45
N ARG A 56 -35.05 14.80 -4.38
CA ARG A 56 -34.86 15.79 -5.46
C ARG A 56 -33.43 16.34 -5.43
N LEU A 57 -32.90 16.57 -4.23
CA LEU A 57 -31.56 17.12 -4.03
C LEU A 57 -30.49 16.14 -4.50
N ILE A 58 -30.64 14.85 -4.16
CA ILE A 58 -29.76 13.77 -4.64
C ILE A 58 -29.78 13.74 -6.17
N ARG A 59 -30.96 13.72 -6.81
CA ARG A 59 -31.06 13.72 -8.29
C ARG A 59 -30.50 14.97 -8.97
N ALA A 60 -30.49 16.11 -8.30
CA ALA A 60 -29.95 17.35 -8.84
C ALA A 60 -28.43 17.45 -8.73
N LEU A 61 -27.84 16.75 -7.75
CA LEU A 61 -26.40 16.78 -7.45
C LEU A 61 -25.64 15.57 -7.99
N ASP A 62 -26.28 14.40 -8.03
CA ASP A 62 -25.69 13.16 -8.52
C ASP A 62 -25.48 13.24 -10.04
N GLY A 63 -24.23 13.06 -10.48
CA GLY A 63 -23.86 13.20 -11.90
C GLY A 63 -23.64 14.65 -12.37
N ALA A 64 -23.73 15.64 -11.49
CA ALA A 64 -23.38 17.02 -11.84
C ALA A 64 -21.85 17.17 -11.99
N LYS A 65 -21.41 17.84 -13.07
CA LYS A 65 -20.00 18.14 -13.32
C LYS A 65 -19.58 19.41 -12.57
N PHE A 66 -18.51 19.31 -11.80
CA PHE A 66 -17.84 20.44 -11.15
C PHE A 66 -16.38 20.50 -11.62
N ARG A 67 -15.69 21.62 -11.35
CA ARG A 67 -14.23 21.69 -11.51
C ARG A 67 -13.61 20.60 -10.63
N GLY A 68 -12.94 19.64 -11.27
CA GLY A 68 -12.27 18.51 -10.62
C GLY A 68 -13.02 17.18 -10.60
N GLY A 69 -14.24 17.06 -11.15
CA GLY A 69 -14.85 15.75 -11.39
C GLY A 69 -16.38 15.69 -11.30
N LEU A 70 -16.90 14.47 -11.31
CA LEU A 70 -18.32 14.17 -11.15
C LEU A 70 -18.65 14.06 -9.65
N LEU A 71 -19.69 14.77 -9.19
CA LEU A 71 -20.17 14.62 -7.82
C LEU A 71 -20.96 13.32 -7.69
N ARG A 72 -20.59 12.48 -6.72
CA ARG A 72 -21.30 11.25 -6.35
C ARG A 72 -21.94 11.44 -4.99
N VAL A 73 -23.25 11.25 -4.89
CA VAL A 73 -24.00 11.47 -3.65
C VAL A 73 -24.40 10.14 -3.03
N GLU A 74 -23.83 9.79 -1.88
CA GLU A 74 -24.19 8.59 -1.11
C GLU A 74 -25.13 8.95 0.05
N LYS A 75 -26.28 8.27 0.16
CA LYS A 75 -27.23 8.45 1.27
C LYS A 75 -26.82 7.58 2.46
N ALA A 76 -26.29 8.18 3.53
CA ALA A 76 -26.04 7.49 4.80
C ALA A 76 -27.24 7.66 5.75
N ARG A 77 -27.77 6.57 6.35
CA ARG A 77 -28.83 6.63 7.37
C ARG A 77 -28.23 6.86 8.77
N ASN A 78 -28.93 7.69 9.55
CA ASN A 78 -28.51 8.42 10.76
C ASN A 78 -27.71 7.67 11.84
N GLU A 79 -28.03 6.42 12.19
CA GLU A 79 -27.46 5.81 13.42
C GLU A 79 -26.03 5.27 13.29
N HIS A 80 -25.69 4.69 12.14
CA HIS A 80 -24.40 4.03 11.98
C HIS A 80 -23.26 5.05 11.76
N PHE A 81 -23.60 6.19 11.13
CA PHE A 81 -22.67 7.27 10.83
C PHE A 81 -22.33 8.11 12.07
N GLU A 82 -23.31 8.41 12.92
CA GLU A 82 -23.07 9.16 14.18
C GLU A 82 -22.21 8.35 15.17
N LYS A 83 -22.48 7.05 15.35
CA LYS A 83 -21.65 6.15 16.18
C LYS A 83 -20.21 6.02 15.64
N ARG A 84 -20.03 6.00 14.32
CA ARG A 84 -18.71 6.01 13.68
C ARG A 84 -17.98 7.34 13.92
N LEU A 85 -18.69 8.45 13.81
CA LEU A 85 -18.17 9.81 14.06
C LEU A 85 -17.68 9.99 15.49
N GLU A 86 -18.41 9.47 16.46
CA GLU A 86 -18.11 9.58 17.89
C GLU A 86 -16.92 8.69 18.28
N ARG A 87 -16.89 7.45 17.77
CA ARG A 87 -15.77 6.52 17.95
C ARG A 87 -14.46 7.01 17.33
N GLU A 88 -14.49 7.54 16.11
CA GLU A 88 -13.29 8.11 15.46
C GLU A 88 -12.76 9.36 16.20
N ARG A 89 -13.64 10.10 16.88
CA ARG A 89 -13.29 11.26 17.71
C ARG A 89 -12.63 10.83 19.01
N GLU A 90 -13.14 9.77 19.64
CA GLU A 90 -12.53 9.15 20.82
C GLU A 90 -11.18 8.51 20.50
N GLU A 91 -11.07 7.75 19.40
CA GLU A 91 -9.82 7.14 18.94
C GLU A 91 -8.77 8.19 18.59
N SER A 92 -9.15 9.30 17.94
CA SER A 92 -8.23 10.40 17.63
C SER A 92 -7.75 11.14 18.89
N HIS A 93 -8.62 11.33 19.88
CA HIS A 93 -8.24 11.96 21.15
C HIS A 93 -7.38 11.04 22.02
N GLU A 94 -7.65 9.73 22.04
CA GLU A 94 -6.82 8.74 22.73
C GLU A 94 -5.45 8.59 22.08
N LEU A 95 -5.35 8.55 20.73
CA LEU A 95 -4.07 8.44 20.04
C LEU A 95 -3.20 9.68 20.26
N VAL A 96 -3.81 10.86 20.28
CA VAL A 96 -3.13 12.12 20.59
C VAL A 96 -2.71 12.16 22.06
N ALA A 97 -3.54 11.69 22.99
CA ALA A 97 -3.21 11.60 24.42
C ALA A 97 -2.10 10.57 24.70
N LEU A 98 -2.11 9.42 24.02
CA LEU A 98 -1.07 8.39 24.10
C LEU A 98 0.25 8.88 23.52
N ARG A 99 0.23 9.59 22.38
CA ARG A 99 1.42 10.23 21.82
C ARG A 99 1.95 11.36 22.69
N LEU A 100 1.09 12.20 23.27
CA LEU A 100 1.52 13.25 24.19
C LEU A 100 2.16 12.68 25.47
N LYS A 101 1.60 11.59 26.01
CA LYS A 101 2.17 10.91 27.19
C LYS A 101 3.46 10.16 26.87
N ALA A 102 3.55 9.50 25.71
CA ALA A 102 4.79 8.87 25.25
C ALA A 102 5.90 9.90 25.02
N ASN A 103 5.57 11.06 24.43
CA ASN A 103 6.51 12.15 24.21
C ASN A 103 6.93 12.82 25.53
N GLN A 104 6.03 12.93 26.52
CA GLN A 104 6.39 13.39 27.87
C GLN A 104 7.31 12.41 28.62
N ALA A 105 7.11 11.10 28.46
CA ALA A 105 7.97 10.08 29.06
C ALA A 105 9.37 10.07 28.42
N LEU A 106 9.45 10.26 27.09
CA LEU A 106 10.73 10.40 26.37
C LEU A 106 11.46 11.70 26.72
N ALA A 107 10.74 12.80 26.94
CA ALA A 107 11.33 14.09 27.32
C ALA A 107 11.87 14.13 28.75
N THR A 108 11.44 13.22 29.64
CA THR A 108 11.83 13.19 31.06
C THR A 108 12.85 12.10 31.42
N GLY A 109 13.23 11.24 30.47
CA GLY A 109 14.31 10.26 30.63
C GLY A 109 13.96 9.03 31.49
N ASN A 110 12.71 8.85 31.91
CA ASN A 110 12.26 7.68 32.69
C ASN A 110 11.68 6.60 31.78
N LEU A 111 12.55 5.76 31.21
CA LEU A 111 12.17 4.66 30.31
C LEU A 111 11.49 3.46 31.00
N GLU A 112 11.61 3.31 32.32
CA GLU A 112 11.01 2.16 33.04
C GLU A 112 9.51 2.33 33.33
N ASP A 113 9.01 3.55 33.54
CA ASP A 113 7.58 3.80 33.80
C ASP A 113 6.71 3.69 32.52
N GLY A 114 7.28 4.02 31.35
CA GLY A 114 6.58 3.92 30.06
C GLY A 114 6.25 2.48 29.65
N LEU A 115 7.10 1.53 30.04
CA LEU A 115 6.92 0.10 29.75
C LEU A 115 5.99 -0.62 30.75
N GLY A 116 5.83 -0.06 31.96
CA GLY A 116 4.93 -0.60 33.00
C GLY A 116 3.45 -0.52 32.62
N HIS A 117 3.03 0.56 31.96
CA HIS A 117 1.63 0.75 31.54
C HIS A 117 1.25 0.02 30.24
N LEU A 118 2.21 -0.34 29.39
CA LEU A 118 1.96 -1.24 28.25
C LEU A 118 1.75 -2.70 28.69
N ARG A 119 2.14 -3.07 29.91
CA ARG A 119 1.94 -4.41 30.48
C ARG A 119 0.64 -4.57 31.30
N SER A 120 -0.04 -3.50 31.69
CA SER A 120 -1.22 -3.58 32.57
C SER A 120 -2.55 -3.90 31.86
N ARG A 121 -2.54 -4.31 30.58
CA ARG A 121 -3.74 -4.84 29.90
C ARG A 121 -3.83 -6.37 29.90
N LYS A 122 -2.93 -7.08 30.59
CA LYS A 122 -2.99 -8.55 30.76
C LYS A 122 -3.59 -9.03 32.10
N SER A 123 -4.06 -8.16 32.99
CA SER A 123 -4.58 -8.59 34.30
C SER A 123 -5.85 -7.85 34.73
N SER A 124 -6.94 -8.02 33.99
CA SER A 124 -8.28 -7.73 34.51
C SER A 124 -9.35 -8.58 33.83
N PHE A 125 -9.32 -9.88 34.13
CA PHE A 125 -10.53 -10.72 34.15
C PHE A 125 -10.44 -11.63 35.38
N SER A 126 -11.25 -11.27 36.39
CA SER A 126 -11.73 -12.01 37.55
C SER A 126 -10.83 -13.10 38.17
N ASP A 127 -10.17 -12.75 39.28
CA ASP A 127 -9.94 -13.66 40.39
C ASP A 127 -11.29 -13.98 41.05
N ASN A 128 -11.84 -15.16 40.74
CA ASN A 128 -12.78 -15.88 41.61
C ASN A 128 -12.94 -17.30 41.05
N GLU A 129 -12.08 -18.21 41.49
CA GLU A 129 -12.41 -19.58 41.89
C GLU A 129 -11.11 -20.32 42.26
N SER A 130 -11.09 -20.88 43.46
CA SER A 130 -10.00 -21.68 44.02
C SER A 130 -9.74 -22.93 43.14
N PRO A 131 -8.48 -23.34 42.93
CA PRO A 131 -8.19 -24.50 42.10
C PRO A 131 -8.46 -25.80 42.87
N SER A 132 -9.40 -26.60 42.40
CA SER A 132 -9.48 -28.03 42.72
C SER A 132 -8.39 -28.78 41.96
N GLU A 133 -7.67 -29.61 42.71
CA GLU A 133 -6.60 -30.49 42.27
C GLU A 133 -7.00 -31.35 41.06
N VAL A 134 -6.24 -31.27 39.97
CA VAL A 134 -6.16 -32.35 38.97
C VAL A 134 -4.69 -32.66 38.72
N LEU A 135 -4.30 -33.81 39.25
CA LEU A 135 -3.04 -34.50 39.10
C LEU A 135 -2.69 -34.73 37.63
N TRP A 136 -1.56 -34.20 37.18
CA TRP A 136 -0.83 -34.72 36.03
C TRP A 136 0.47 -35.32 36.52
N SER A 137 0.56 -36.64 36.38
CA SER A 137 1.71 -37.48 36.67
C SER A 137 2.90 -37.14 35.76
N GLU A 138 4.05 -36.87 36.38
CA GLU A 138 5.35 -36.76 35.72
C GLU A 138 5.77 -38.06 35.02
N PRO A 139 6.66 -37.94 34.02
CA PRO A 139 7.87 -38.75 34.08
C PRO A 139 9.16 -37.90 33.95
N SER A 140 9.94 -37.89 35.04
CA SER A 140 11.40 -38.08 35.13
C SER A 140 12.34 -37.51 34.04
N THR A 141 12.91 -36.31 34.32
CA THR A 141 14.34 -35.85 34.33
C THR A 141 15.47 -36.54 33.51
N PRO A 142 16.66 -35.89 33.27
CA PRO A 142 17.05 -34.47 33.40
C PRO A 142 18.02 -33.89 32.31
N ASP A 143 18.26 -32.56 32.44
CA ASP A 143 19.48 -31.79 32.11
C ASP A 143 19.79 -31.34 30.65
N ALA A 144 19.37 -30.11 30.32
CA ALA A 144 20.20 -29.15 29.59
C ALA A 144 19.80 -27.72 29.96
N ILE A 145 20.62 -27.05 30.77
CA ILE A 145 20.50 -25.61 31.06
C ILE A 145 20.82 -24.85 29.77
N VAL A 146 19.79 -24.35 29.08
CA VAL A 146 19.96 -23.42 27.96
C VAL A 146 20.21 -22.03 28.56
N GLN A 147 21.43 -21.52 28.38
CA GLN A 147 21.74 -20.13 28.73
C GLN A 147 20.95 -19.15 27.84
N PRO A 148 20.56 -17.98 28.36
CA PRO A 148 19.97 -16.93 27.53
C PRO A 148 20.97 -16.53 26.43
N PRO A 149 20.51 -16.27 25.19
CA PRO A 149 21.40 -15.90 24.10
C PRO A 149 22.19 -14.64 24.46
N SER A 150 23.51 -14.71 24.27
CA SER A 150 24.42 -13.59 24.43
C SER A 150 23.99 -12.42 23.55
N LYS A 151 24.07 -11.20 24.10
CA LYS A 151 23.94 -9.94 23.32
C LYS A 151 24.78 -10.05 22.04
N PRO A 152 24.25 -9.63 20.88
CA PRO A 152 25.02 -9.67 19.64
C PRO A 152 26.25 -8.78 19.81
N THR A 153 27.43 -9.41 19.77
CA THR A 153 28.69 -8.73 19.56
C THR A 153 28.74 -8.36 18.09
N PHE A 154 28.59 -7.07 17.78
CA PHE A 154 28.96 -6.55 16.47
C PHE A 154 30.47 -6.76 16.33
N SER A 155 30.87 -7.77 15.56
CA SER A 155 32.23 -7.86 15.05
C SER A 155 32.42 -6.74 14.04
N ASP A 156 33.55 -6.04 14.10
CA ASP A 156 34.05 -5.12 13.07
C ASP A 156 34.38 -5.90 11.78
N SER A 157 33.38 -6.54 11.17
CA SER A 157 33.44 -6.90 9.76
C SER A 157 33.38 -5.58 8.99
N GLU A 158 34.36 -5.33 8.15
CA GLU A 158 34.42 -4.22 7.19
C GLU A 158 33.01 -3.83 6.75
N GLN A 159 32.47 -2.73 7.29
CA GLN A 159 31.21 -2.19 6.82
C GLN A 159 31.47 -1.77 5.37
N GLU A 160 31.04 -2.59 4.42
CA GLU A 160 30.86 -2.14 3.05
C GLU A 160 29.89 -0.96 3.10
N ASN A 161 30.45 0.26 3.20
CA ASN A 161 29.66 1.47 3.23
C ASN A 161 28.77 1.47 1.99
N GLN A 162 27.45 1.56 2.23
CA GLN A 162 26.46 1.63 1.16
C GLN A 162 26.87 2.71 0.16
N VAL A 163 27.17 2.30 -1.08
CA VAL A 163 27.69 3.23 -2.10
C VAL A 163 26.58 4.20 -2.48
N LEU A 164 26.80 5.49 -2.26
CA LEU A 164 25.92 6.56 -2.73
C LEU A 164 26.32 6.95 -4.15
N GLU A 165 25.52 6.53 -5.12
CA GLU A 165 25.79 6.74 -6.55
C GLU A 165 25.70 8.22 -6.96
N ARG A 166 25.00 9.04 -6.16
CA ARG A 166 24.76 10.47 -6.44
C ARG A 166 25.60 11.42 -5.58
N GLY A 167 26.56 10.89 -4.81
CA GLY A 167 27.47 11.70 -4.00
C GLY A 167 26.82 12.26 -2.75
N SER A 168 26.56 13.58 -2.72
CA SER A 168 26.05 14.29 -1.53
C SER A 168 24.69 14.94 -1.76
N HIS A 169 23.91 15.12 -0.69
CA HIS A 169 22.61 15.76 -0.73
C HIS A 169 22.66 17.10 -1.51
N PRO A 170 21.74 17.37 -2.46
CA PRO A 170 21.81 18.54 -3.34
C PRO A 170 21.81 19.84 -2.54
N LEU A 171 20.99 19.97 -1.50
CA LEU A 171 21.03 21.14 -0.63
C LEU A 171 22.12 21.10 0.44
N GLY A 172 22.90 20.03 0.58
CA GLY A 172 23.88 19.90 1.66
C GLY A 172 23.30 19.56 3.04
N VAL A 173 22.00 19.21 3.11
CA VAL A 173 21.34 18.68 4.31
C VAL A 173 22.02 17.37 4.73
N ARG A 174 22.10 17.13 6.04
CA ARG A 174 22.75 15.96 6.64
C ARG A 174 21.84 15.29 7.67
N PRO A 175 22.05 14.00 7.99
CA PRO A 175 21.31 13.34 9.07
C PRO A 175 21.77 13.85 10.45
N LEU A 176 20.95 13.73 11.49
CA LEU A 176 21.28 14.17 12.85
C LEU A 176 22.47 13.42 13.44
N GLY A 177 22.68 12.16 13.04
CA GLY A 177 23.87 11.38 13.43
C GLY A 177 25.18 12.07 13.02
N ASP A 178 25.19 12.79 11.91
CA ASP A 178 26.35 13.56 11.44
C ASP A 178 26.66 14.76 12.35
N ALA A 179 25.63 15.39 12.92
CA ALA A 179 25.80 16.44 13.92
C ALA A 179 26.36 15.87 15.22
N LEU A 180 25.91 14.69 15.65
CA LEU A 180 26.45 13.99 16.82
C LEU A 180 27.94 13.66 16.61
N ALA A 181 28.31 13.03 15.50
CA ALA A 181 29.69 12.63 15.20
C ALA A 181 30.65 13.83 15.13
N ARG A 182 30.16 15.00 14.68
CA ARG A 182 30.95 16.24 14.57
C ARG A 182 30.91 17.11 15.83
N ASN A 183 30.24 16.66 16.89
CA ASN A 183 29.99 17.44 18.11
C ASN A 183 29.27 18.79 17.86
N LYS A 184 28.26 18.76 16.98
CA LYS A 184 27.48 19.91 16.51
C LYS A 184 25.98 19.84 16.84
N LEU A 185 25.55 18.93 17.72
CA LEU A 185 24.12 18.80 18.07
C LEU A 185 23.49 20.12 18.56
N ASN A 186 24.18 20.85 19.45
CA ASN A 186 23.70 22.15 19.92
C ASN A 186 23.59 23.19 18.80
N GLU A 187 24.47 23.13 17.79
CA GLU A 187 24.40 24.02 16.62
C GLU A 187 23.22 23.64 15.73
N ALA A 188 23.04 22.34 15.47
CA ALA A 188 21.93 21.81 14.69
C ALA A 188 20.57 22.16 15.31
N GLU A 189 20.42 21.96 16.62
CA GLU A 189 19.22 22.33 17.37
C GLU A 189 18.96 23.84 17.31
N ARG A 190 20.00 24.68 17.47
CA ARG A 190 19.86 26.13 17.34
C ARG A 190 19.41 26.53 15.93
N THR A 191 20.00 25.96 14.89
CA THR A 191 19.60 26.23 13.49
C THR A 191 18.14 25.85 13.26
N ARG A 192 17.70 24.69 13.80
CA ARG A 192 16.31 24.25 13.76
C ARG A 192 15.39 25.25 14.47
N VAL A 193 15.66 25.55 15.74
CA VAL A 193 14.80 26.40 16.58
C VAL A 193 14.71 27.82 16.03
N GLN A 194 15.83 28.40 15.59
CA GLN A 194 15.83 29.74 14.99
C GLN A 194 15.15 29.75 13.62
N GLY A 195 15.30 28.67 12.84
CA GLY A 195 14.71 28.56 11.51
C GLY A 195 13.20 28.32 11.51
N LEU A 196 12.68 27.56 12.48
CA LEU A 196 11.26 27.20 12.59
C LEU A 196 10.49 28.06 13.60
N GLY A 197 11.18 28.75 14.51
CA GLY A 197 10.56 29.53 15.57
C GLY A 197 9.64 28.66 16.43
N ARG A 198 8.37 29.07 16.57
CA ARG A 198 7.38 28.35 17.38
C ARG A 198 7.01 26.97 16.82
N LEU A 199 7.27 26.72 15.53
CA LEU A 199 7.00 25.42 14.91
C LEU A 199 8.08 24.38 15.21
N ALA A 200 9.18 24.76 15.86
CA ALA A 200 10.27 23.84 16.21
C ALA A 200 9.85 22.72 17.18
N VAL A 201 8.68 22.84 17.82
CA VAL A 201 8.06 21.81 18.66
C VAL A 201 7.55 20.61 17.86
N LEU A 202 7.32 20.78 16.55
CA LEU A 202 6.86 19.72 15.66
C LEU A 202 8.05 19.00 15.04
N GLU A 203 7.86 17.71 14.77
CA GLU A 203 8.80 16.90 13.99
C GLU A 203 8.79 17.30 12.51
N ASP A 204 9.89 17.10 11.80
CA ASP A 204 10.00 17.48 10.38
C ASP A 204 8.92 16.84 9.50
N GLY A 205 8.63 15.56 9.71
CA GLY A 205 7.55 14.88 9.01
C GLY A 205 6.17 15.52 9.23
N GLN A 206 5.89 16.02 10.45
CA GLN A 206 4.63 16.71 10.74
C GLN A 206 4.57 18.08 10.04
N ILE A 207 5.70 18.78 9.97
CA ILE A 207 5.78 20.05 9.25
C ILE A 207 5.59 19.82 7.76
N LEU A 208 6.21 18.79 7.18
CA LEU A 208 6.01 18.41 5.77
C LEU A 208 4.55 18.08 5.48
N GLN A 209 3.84 17.37 6.37
CA GLN A 209 2.40 17.14 6.25
C GLN A 209 1.61 18.45 6.19
N ILE A 210 1.94 19.44 7.04
CA ILE A 210 1.30 20.76 7.02
C ILE A 210 1.62 21.48 5.71
N LEU A 211 2.88 21.48 5.27
CA LEU A 211 3.29 22.10 4.02
C LEU A 211 2.59 21.47 2.81
N GLY A 212 2.34 20.15 2.83
CA GLY A 212 1.62 19.43 1.77
C GLY A 212 0.15 19.83 1.59
N LEU A 213 -0.40 20.63 2.52
CA LEU A 213 -1.73 21.23 2.41
C LEU A 213 -1.73 22.61 1.74
N LEU A 214 -0.55 23.22 1.55
CA LEU A 214 -0.43 24.57 1.03
C LEU A 214 -0.52 24.61 -0.51
N ASP A 215 -0.96 25.74 -1.03
CA ASP A 215 -0.86 26.04 -2.46
C ASP A 215 0.60 26.38 -2.86
N PRO A 216 0.94 26.31 -4.16
CA PRO A 216 2.31 26.56 -4.64
C PRO A 216 2.86 27.95 -4.31
N ASP A 217 2.04 29.00 -4.26
CA ASP A 217 2.50 30.34 -3.93
C ASP A 217 2.83 30.44 -2.43
N SER A 218 2.03 29.79 -1.60
CA SER A 218 2.29 29.67 -0.16
C SER A 218 3.54 28.83 0.12
N LEU A 219 3.75 27.71 -0.58
CA LEU A 219 4.99 26.93 -0.52
C LEU A 219 6.22 27.75 -0.93
N ALA A 220 6.11 28.52 -2.02
CA ALA A 220 7.16 29.41 -2.48
C ALA A 220 7.49 30.50 -1.44
N ARG A 221 6.48 31.07 -0.77
CA ARG A 221 6.66 32.01 0.35
C ARG A 221 7.31 31.34 1.55
N CYS A 222 6.90 30.12 1.91
CA CYS A 222 7.53 29.34 2.97
C CYS A 222 9.03 29.18 2.71
N SER A 223 9.43 28.86 1.47
CA SER A 223 10.84 28.72 1.11
C SER A 223 11.71 29.97 1.33
N GLN A 224 11.10 31.14 1.57
CA GLN A 224 11.79 32.41 1.80
C GLN A 224 11.89 32.78 3.29
N LEU A 225 11.31 31.99 4.21
CA LEU A 225 11.23 32.34 5.64
C LEU A 225 12.56 32.12 6.38
N SER A 226 13.25 31.00 6.11
CA SER A 226 14.51 30.66 6.75
C SER A 226 15.25 29.57 5.96
N ARG A 227 16.51 29.29 6.32
CA ARG A 227 17.29 28.18 5.75
C ARG A 227 16.61 26.83 5.95
N PHE A 228 16.01 26.62 7.12
CA PHE A 228 15.32 25.36 7.45
C PHE A 228 14.01 25.22 6.66
N PHE A 229 13.23 26.30 6.54
CA PHE A 229 12.04 26.32 5.70
C PHE A 229 12.35 26.19 4.21
N TYR A 230 13.49 26.74 3.75
CA TYR A 230 13.95 26.52 2.38
C TYR A 230 14.23 25.03 2.12
N ALA A 231 14.83 24.31 3.08
CA ALA A 231 15.03 22.86 2.99
C ALA A 231 13.68 22.13 2.89
N LEU A 232 12.78 22.34 3.87
CA LEU A 232 11.47 21.70 3.92
C LEU A 232 10.63 21.98 2.67
N ALA A 233 10.51 23.24 2.25
CA ALA A 233 9.75 23.64 1.07
C ALA A 233 10.46 23.32 -0.27
N SER A 234 11.60 22.63 -0.21
CA SER A 234 12.28 22.07 -1.38
C SER A 234 12.11 20.56 -1.51
N GLU A 235 11.42 19.91 -0.56
CA GLU A 235 11.08 18.49 -0.70
C GLU A 235 10.27 18.24 -1.96
N GLU A 236 10.70 17.24 -2.73
CA GLU A 236 10.25 16.99 -4.09
C GLU A 236 8.77 16.56 -4.13
N ASP A 237 8.33 15.76 -3.16
CA ASP A 237 6.96 15.28 -3.02
C ASP A 237 5.92 16.42 -2.87
N LEU A 238 6.29 17.53 -2.23
CA LEU A 238 5.42 18.70 -2.11
C LEU A 238 5.08 19.27 -3.48
N TRP A 239 6.04 19.27 -4.41
CA TRP A 239 5.88 19.84 -5.74
C TRP A 239 5.32 18.82 -6.74
N ARG A 240 5.62 17.52 -6.56
CA ARG A 240 5.11 16.42 -7.41
C ARG A 240 3.60 16.51 -7.57
N LYS A 241 2.86 16.59 -6.47
CA LYS A 241 1.39 16.72 -6.46
C LYS A 241 0.90 17.90 -7.31
N HIS A 242 1.55 19.06 -7.20
CA HIS A 242 1.15 20.27 -7.91
C HIS A 242 1.50 20.26 -9.40
N VAL A 243 2.61 19.61 -9.78
CA VAL A 243 2.94 19.37 -11.20
C VAL A 243 1.91 18.46 -11.82
N LEU A 244 1.62 17.36 -11.15
CA LEU A 244 0.75 16.32 -11.70
C LEU A 244 -0.74 16.70 -11.67
N SER A 245 -1.15 17.68 -10.87
CA SER A 245 -2.51 18.25 -10.89
C SER A 245 -2.76 19.27 -12.00
N ARG A 246 -1.75 19.61 -12.83
CA ARG A 246 -1.92 20.59 -13.92
C ARG A 246 -2.55 20.00 -15.18
N GLU A 247 -3.35 20.78 -15.88
CA GLU A 247 -3.97 20.38 -17.15
C GLU A 247 -2.93 20.21 -18.27
N GLU A 248 -1.80 20.91 -18.15
CA GLU A 248 -0.68 20.88 -19.10
C GLU A 248 0.20 19.61 -19.00
N THR A 249 -0.18 18.63 -18.17
CA THR A 249 0.57 17.38 -17.94
C THR A 249 0.66 16.45 -19.15
N SER A 250 -0.18 16.67 -20.18
CA SER A 250 -0.14 15.91 -21.45
C SER A 250 1.15 16.07 -22.27
N LYS A 251 2.11 16.88 -21.80
CA LYS A 251 3.48 17.02 -22.33
C LYS A 251 4.49 17.18 -21.20
N LEU A 252 4.33 16.41 -20.12
CA LEU A 252 5.19 16.54 -18.95
C LEU A 252 6.65 16.25 -19.30
N ARG A 253 7.53 17.20 -19.00
CA ARG A 253 8.98 17.03 -19.08
C ARG A 253 9.59 17.36 -17.73
N ILE A 254 10.27 16.40 -17.12
CA ILE A 254 10.96 16.62 -15.86
C ILE A 254 12.22 17.46 -16.08
N VAL A 255 12.32 18.57 -15.36
CA VAL A 255 13.43 19.52 -15.47
C VAL A 255 14.46 19.26 -14.40
N GLY A 256 15.68 18.88 -14.81
CA GLY A 256 16.81 18.67 -13.90
C GLY A 256 16.56 17.61 -12.83
N GLY A 257 15.63 16.67 -13.08
CA GLY A 257 15.24 15.64 -12.13
C GLY A 257 14.49 16.13 -10.89
N SER A 258 13.90 17.32 -10.93
CA SER A 258 13.20 17.95 -9.80
C SER A 258 11.78 18.35 -10.18
N TRP A 259 10.80 17.93 -9.39
CA TRP A 259 9.40 18.36 -9.47
C TRP A 259 9.26 19.84 -9.18
N LYS A 260 10.03 20.38 -8.23
CA LYS A 260 10.05 21.83 -7.95
C LYS A 260 10.53 22.62 -9.16
N ALA A 261 11.62 22.18 -9.78
CA ALA A 261 12.14 22.84 -10.99
C ALA A 261 11.15 22.73 -12.15
N THR A 262 10.50 21.56 -12.31
CA THR A 262 9.47 21.31 -13.32
C THR A 262 8.26 22.22 -13.14
N TYR A 263 7.72 22.33 -11.92
CA TYR A 263 6.61 23.23 -11.62
C TYR A 263 6.91 24.68 -11.98
N ARG A 264 8.11 25.14 -11.62
CA ARG A 264 8.57 26.49 -11.94
C ARG A 264 8.65 26.69 -13.45
N GLU A 265 9.26 25.76 -14.18
CA GLU A 265 9.40 25.87 -15.64
C GLU A 265 8.04 25.96 -16.33
N MET A 266 7.12 25.05 -16.01
CA MET A 266 5.75 25.10 -16.52
C MET A 266 5.06 26.43 -16.19
N THR A 267 5.37 27.04 -15.04
CA THR A 267 4.84 28.35 -14.65
C THR A 267 5.45 29.48 -15.47
N LEU A 268 6.77 29.47 -15.69
CA LEU A 268 7.47 30.46 -16.51
C LEU A 268 7.03 30.41 -17.97
N GLU A 269 6.88 29.21 -18.54
CA GLU A 269 6.34 28.99 -19.88
C GLU A 269 4.93 29.58 -20.00
N LYS A 270 4.05 29.30 -19.03
CA LYS A 270 2.68 29.84 -18.98
C LYS A 270 2.66 31.36 -18.91
N LEU A 271 3.58 31.94 -18.13
CA LEU A 271 3.75 33.39 -18.00
C LEU A 271 4.53 34.02 -19.17
N LYS A 272 5.05 33.21 -20.10
CA LYS A 272 5.91 33.63 -21.23
C LYS A 272 7.15 34.41 -20.77
N VAL A 273 7.74 33.98 -19.66
CA VAL A 273 8.95 34.57 -19.07
C VAL A 273 10.15 33.71 -19.47
N GLY A 274 11.01 34.23 -20.35
CA GLY A 274 12.25 33.57 -20.75
C GLY A 274 13.37 33.82 -19.73
N VAL A 275 13.40 33.04 -18.65
CA VAL A 275 14.49 33.07 -17.66
C VAL A 275 15.18 31.72 -17.69
N GLU A 276 16.46 31.70 -18.04
CA GLU A 276 17.26 30.48 -17.96
C GLU A 276 17.55 30.10 -16.51
N LEU A 277 17.54 28.79 -16.30
CA LEU A 277 17.77 28.11 -15.04
C LEU A 277 19.27 28.12 -14.70
N ASP A 278 19.67 28.87 -13.66
CA ASP A 278 21.00 28.69 -13.05
C ASP A 278 20.87 27.95 -11.70
N THR A 279 21.02 26.63 -11.75
CA THR A 279 21.01 25.76 -10.57
C THR A 279 22.17 26.02 -9.60
N ARG A 280 23.20 26.78 -10.01
CA ARG A 280 24.26 27.25 -9.10
C ARG A 280 23.77 28.27 -8.08
N LEU A 281 22.60 28.87 -8.30
CA LEU A 281 21.97 29.81 -7.37
C LEU A 281 21.24 29.12 -6.21
N TRP A 282 21.19 27.78 -6.17
CA TRP A 282 20.56 27.07 -5.06
C TRP A 282 21.37 27.27 -3.76
N LEU A 283 20.65 27.48 -2.65
CA LEU A 283 21.28 27.64 -1.35
C LEU A 283 21.91 26.32 -0.92
N ARG A 284 23.19 26.37 -0.50
CA ARG A 284 23.84 25.26 0.19
C ARG A 284 23.66 25.40 1.71
N LEU A 285 23.08 24.38 2.31
CA LEU A 285 22.59 24.29 3.68
C LEU A 285 23.48 23.39 4.55
N ASN A 286 24.75 23.76 4.73
CA ASN A 286 25.73 22.94 5.45
C ASN A 286 25.49 22.84 6.97
N ASP A 287 24.48 23.54 7.49
CA ASP A 287 24.11 23.71 8.90
C ASP A 287 22.71 23.16 9.20
N VAL A 288 21.99 22.64 8.21
CA VAL A 288 20.68 22.00 8.37
C VAL A 288 20.86 20.50 8.53
N TYR A 289 20.38 19.97 9.66
CA TYR A 289 20.38 18.55 9.95
C TYR A 289 18.95 18.07 10.13
N SER A 290 18.55 17.05 9.38
CA SER A 290 17.23 16.44 9.41
C SER A 290 17.31 15.05 8.82
N ASP A 291 16.96 14.04 9.61
CA ASP A 291 16.92 12.66 9.13
C ASP A 291 15.82 12.49 8.06
N VAL A 292 14.66 13.12 8.25
CA VAL A 292 13.53 13.03 7.31
C VAL A 292 13.91 13.56 5.92
N LEU A 293 14.48 14.77 5.85
CA LEU A 293 14.88 15.39 4.58
C LEU A 293 16.05 14.64 3.92
N PHE A 294 16.97 14.12 4.73
CA PHE A 294 18.09 13.35 4.21
C PHE A 294 17.67 11.95 3.71
N HIS A 295 16.68 11.34 4.35
CA HIS A 295 16.30 9.94 4.13
C HIS A 295 15.75 9.67 2.75
N SER A 296 14.86 10.53 2.23
CA SER A 296 14.32 10.39 0.87
C SER A 296 15.46 10.46 -0.16
N TRP A 297 16.32 11.48 -0.07
CA TRP A 297 17.50 11.59 -0.92
C TRP A 297 18.44 10.39 -0.81
N HIS A 298 18.67 9.88 0.41
CA HIS A 298 19.51 8.71 0.67
C HIS A 298 18.96 7.47 -0.03
N CYS A 299 17.65 7.20 0.12
CA CYS A 299 16.98 6.09 -0.57
C CYS A 299 17.07 6.21 -2.09
N ALA A 300 16.91 7.42 -2.63
CA ALA A 300 17.02 7.68 -4.06
C ALA A 300 18.45 7.54 -4.62
N SER A 301 19.46 7.72 -3.76
CA SER A 301 20.88 7.80 -4.13
C SER A 301 21.67 6.53 -3.83
N ALA A 302 21.17 5.67 -2.95
CA ALA A 302 21.82 4.43 -2.61
C ALA A 302 21.86 3.47 -3.80
N GLY A 303 23.04 2.88 -4.04
CA GLY A 303 23.19 1.80 -4.99
C GLY A 303 22.52 0.52 -4.52
N ILE A 304 22.30 -0.42 -5.44
CA ILE A 304 21.85 -1.77 -5.10
C ILE A 304 23.05 -2.52 -4.53
N SER A 305 23.01 -2.89 -3.25
CA SER A 305 24.11 -3.59 -2.60
C SER A 305 24.26 -5.01 -3.15
N PRO A 306 25.47 -5.50 -3.46
CA PRO A 306 25.69 -6.88 -3.90
C PRO A 306 25.14 -7.92 -2.92
N LYS A 307 25.13 -7.64 -1.62
CA LYS A 307 24.59 -8.54 -0.59
C LYS A 307 23.10 -8.83 -0.80
N TRP A 308 22.34 -7.85 -1.32
CA TRP A 308 20.90 -7.99 -1.59
C TRP A 308 20.58 -8.98 -2.72
N LEU A 309 21.58 -9.26 -3.56
CA LEU A 309 21.49 -10.12 -4.73
C LEU A 309 21.91 -11.56 -4.41
N SER A 310 22.38 -11.82 -3.19
CA SER A 310 22.81 -13.15 -2.76
C SER A 310 21.62 -14.06 -2.48
N GLY A 311 21.76 -15.35 -2.80
CA GLY A 311 20.73 -16.36 -2.55
C GLY A 311 19.69 -16.48 -3.67
N ASP A 312 19.47 -17.72 -4.08
CA ASP A 312 18.38 -18.13 -4.96
C ASP A 312 17.95 -19.54 -4.54
N ASN A 313 16.73 -19.67 -4.04
CA ASN A 313 16.20 -20.95 -3.53
C ASN A 313 14.83 -21.30 -4.11
N VAL A 314 14.52 -20.76 -5.31
CA VAL A 314 13.26 -21.05 -6.01
C VAL A 314 13.52 -22.02 -7.17
N GLU A 315 12.74 -23.10 -7.20
CA GLU A 315 12.83 -24.15 -8.21
C GLU A 315 12.45 -23.61 -9.60
N ARG A 316 13.14 -24.08 -10.64
CA ARG A 316 12.99 -23.61 -12.03
C ARG A 316 12.66 -24.75 -12.99
N PHE A 317 11.64 -24.56 -13.81
CA PHE A 317 11.18 -25.56 -14.78
C PHE A 317 11.08 -24.97 -16.18
N PRO A 318 11.48 -25.68 -17.25
CA PRO A 318 11.16 -25.28 -18.62
C PRO A 318 9.64 -25.24 -18.81
N ILE A 319 9.10 -24.16 -19.41
CA ILE A 319 7.65 -24.00 -19.55
C ILE A 319 6.99 -25.12 -20.37
N ASP A 320 7.66 -25.62 -21.40
CA ASP A 320 7.13 -26.68 -22.27
C ASP A 320 7.11 -28.07 -21.59
N ASP A 321 7.88 -28.25 -20.51
CA ASP A 321 8.00 -29.51 -19.77
C ASP A 321 7.17 -29.51 -18.47
N PHE A 322 6.40 -28.44 -18.22
CA PHE A 322 5.67 -28.25 -16.96
C PHE A 322 4.16 -28.31 -17.18
N SER A 323 3.53 -29.40 -16.72
CA SER A 323 2.10 -29.66 -16.93
C SER A 323 1.20 -29.10 -15.82
N GLU A 324 -0.10 -29.01 -16.09
CA GLU A 324 -1.12 -28.63 -15.08
C GLU A 324 -1.18 -29.59 -13.90
N ASP A 325 -1.06 -30.90 -14.15
CA ASP A 325 -1.04 -31.91 -13.08
C ASP A 325 0.17 -31.73 -12.16
N HIS A 326 1.33 -31.40 -12.74
CA HIS A 326 2.55 -31.11 -12.00
C HIS A 326 2.36 -29.86 -11.13
N PHE A 327 1.84 -28.77 -11.71
CA PHE A 327 1.52 -27.54 -11.00
C PHE A 327 0.57 -27.81 -9.82
N THR A 328 -0.56 -28.47 -10.08
CA THR A 328 -1.62 -28.68 -9.10
C THR A 328 -1.12 -29.50 -7.92
N THR A 329 -0.50 -30.64 -8.19
CA THR A 329 -0.10 -31.61 -7.17
C THR A 329 1.07 -31.13 -6.32
N LEU A 330 2.03 -30.42 -6.92
CA LEU A 330 3.29 -30.08 -6.23
C LEU A 330 3.34 -28.64 -5.72
N PHE A 331 2.64 -27.70 -6.37
CA PHE A 331 2.79 -26.27 -6.08
C PHE A 331 1.50 -25.58 -5.64
N ASP A 332 0.35 -25.84 -6.28
CA ASP A 332 -0.93 -25.25 -5.85
C ASP A 332 -1.37 -25.81 -4.49
N GLU A 333 -1.37 -27.14 -4.34
CA GLU A 333 -1.75 -27.81 -3.09
C GLU A 333 -0.82 -27.47 -1.91
N SER A 334 0.49 -27.42 -2.17
CA SER A 334 1.49 -27.07 -1.15
C SER A 334 1.65 -25.57 -0.93
N ASN A 335 1.01 -24.75 -1.78
CA ASN A 335 1.08 -23.29 -1.80
C ASN A 335 2.52 -22.76 -1.87
N ARG A 336 3.32 -23.28 -2.82
CA ARG A 336 4.75 -22.99 -2.97
C ARG A 336 5.09 -22.25 -4.26
N PRO A 337 6.00 -21.24 -4.24
CA PRO A 337 6.44 -20.53 -5.42
C PRO A 337 7.39 -21.38 -6.27
N PHE A 338 7.42 -21.11 -7.57
CA PHE A 338 8.37 -21.66 -8.52
C PHE A 338 8.53 -20.70 -9.70
N ILE A 339 9.54 -20.95 -10.55
CA ILE A 339 9.81 -20.16 -11.74
C ILE A 339 9.70 -21.04 -12.99
N LEU A 340 8.99 -20.54 -14.00
CA LEU A 340 9.00 -21.09 -15.35
C LEU A 340 10.04 -20.36 -16.20
N LYS A 341 10.79 -21.11 -16.98
CA LYS A 341 11.78 -20.61 -17.94
C LYS A 341 11.22 -20.62 -19.35
N ASP A 342 11.88 -19.91 -20.25
CA ASP A 342 11.61 -19.91 -21.69
C ASP A 342 10.23 -19.36 -22.09
N TRP A 343 9.61 -18.54 -21.22
CA TRP A 343 8.37 -17.81 -21.51
C TRP A 343 8.53 -16.80 -22.64
N LYS A 344 9.76 -16.44 -23.02
CA LYS A 344 10.05 -15.68 -24.25
C LYS A 344 9.41 -16.29 -25.50
N THR A 345 9.15 -17.61 -25.51
CA THR A 345 8.46 -18.31 -26.61
C THR A 345 6.96 -17.99 -26.67
N ARG A 346 6.41 -17.44 -25.58
CA ARG A 346 5.02 -17.02 -25.40
C ARG A 346 4.86 -15.50 -25.44
N THR A 347 5.92 -14.77 -25.80
CA THR A 347 5.90 -13.32 -26.00
C THR A 347 6.33 -12.98 -27.42
N GLY A 348 5.59 -12.09 -28.10
CA GLY A 348 5.91 -11.57 -29.41
C GLY A 348 6.59 -10.21 -29.36
N GLY A 349 7.59 -9.97 -30.22
CA GLY A 349 8.32 -8.70 -30.26
C GLY A 349 9.37 -8.55 -29.15
N SER A 350 10.15 -7.47 -29.19
CA SER A 350 11.24 -7.24 -28.22
C SER A 350 10.79 -6.53 -26.95
N TRP A 351 9.66 -5.82 -27.00
CA TRP A 351 9.16 -4.94 -25.93
C TRP A 351 10.21 -3.93 -25.46
N SER A 352 11.14 -3.57 -26.34
CA SER A 352 12.03 -2.42 -26.14
C SER A 352 11.21 -1.13 -26.22
N ARG A 353 11.78 -0.02 -25.74
CA ARG A 353 11.14 1.29 -25.83
C ARG A 353 10.76 1.62 -27.29
N GLU A 354 11.66 1.35 -28.22
CA GLU A 354 11.46 1.58 -29.66
C GLU A 354 10.34 0.71 -30.20
N TRP A 355 10.27 -0.55 -29.78
CA TRP A 355 9.19 -1.44 -30.18
C TRP A 355 7.85 -0.95 -29.65
N LEU A 356 7.77 -0.64 -28.35
CA LEU A 356 6.54 -0.16 -27.70
C LEU A 356 6.04 1.14 -28.35
N ILE A 357 6.92 2.11 -28.56
CA ILE A 357 6.58 3.39 -29.21
C ILE A 357 6.16 3.19 -30.67
N SER A 358 6.84 2.31 -31.41
CA SER A 358 6.54 2.10 -32.84
C SER A 358 5.27 1.28 -33.09
N LYS A 359 4.90 0.40 -32.15
CA LYS A 359 3.76 -0.51 -32.29
C LYS A 359 2.47 0.03 -31.72
N CYS A 360 2.55 0.77 -30.62
CA CYS A 360 1.37 1.28 -29.95
C CYS A 360 0.94 2.63 -30.54
N ASP A 361 -0.36 2.91 -30.49
CA ASP A 361 -0.90 4.22 -30.87
C ASP A 361 -0.39 5.31 -29.90
N PRO A 362 0.32 6.36 -30.39
CA PRO A 362 0.86 7.44 -29.55
C PRO A 362 -0.22 8.32 -28.90
N SER A 363 -1.48 8.22 -29.33
CA SER A 363 -2.61 8.91 -28.71
C SER A 363 -3.07 8.23 -27.41
N LYS A 364 -2.73 6.95 -27.22
CA LYS A 364 -3.09 6.18 -26.04
C LYS A 364 -2.27 6.63 -24.84
N ARG A 365 -2.83 6.37 -23.67
CA ARG A 365 -2.23 6.77 -22.40
C ARG A 365 -2.20 5.59 -21.45
N VAL A 366 -1.14 5.51 -20.67
CA VAL A 366 -0.90 4.47 -19.67
C VAL A 366 -0.83 5.06 -18.28
N ASN A 367 -1.29 4.30 -17.28
CA ASN A 367 -1.29 4.73 -15.90
C ASN A 367 0.05 4.44 -15.19
N ALA A 368 0.66 5.48 -14.62
CA ALA A 368 1.76 5.38 -13.67
C ALA A 368 1.46 6.23 -12.43
N GLY A 369 1.30 5.57 -11.27
CA GLY A 369 1.01 6.22 -9.99
C GLY A 369 -0.25 7.10 -9.99
N GLY A 370 -1.28 6.74 -10.76
CA GLY A 370 -2.53 7.50 -10.87
C GLY A 370 -2.54 8.56 -11.99
N PHE A 371 -1.42 8.73 -12.70
CA PHE A 371 -1.27 9.71 -13.76
C PHE A 371 -1.15 9.05 -15.12
N LEU A 372 -1.68 9.73 -16.14
CA LEU A 372 -1.75 9.22 -17.50
C LEU A 372 -0.61 9.80 -18.34
N PHE A 373 0.22 8.93 -18.91
CA PHE A 373 1.36 9.27 -19.75
C PHE A 373 1.19 8.70 -21.15
N SER A 374 1.68 9.39 -22.19
CA SER A 374 2.06 8.66 -23.40
C SER A 374 3.32 7.82 -23.12
N LEU A 375 3.56 6.75 -23.88
CA LEU A 375 4.76 5.92 -23.69
C LEU A 375 6.06 6.75 -23.80
N PRO A 376 6.26 7.64 -24.80
CA PRO A 376 7.43 8.51 -24.84
C PRO A 376 7.57 9.40 -23.60
N GLU A 377 6.48 10.03 -23.13
CA GLU A 377 6.51 10.86 -21.93
C GLU A 377 6.92 10.06 -20.69
N TYR A 378 6.44 8.82 -20.55
CA TYR A 378 6.81 7.97 -19.43
C TYR A 378 8.29 7.56 -19.48
N PHE A 379 8.84 7.26 -20.67
CA PHE A 379 10.26 6.94 -20.81
C PHE A 379 11.15 8.16 -20.55
N ASP A 380 10.78 9.34 -21.05
CA ASP A 380 11.47 10.60 -20.75
C ASP A 380 11.44 10.92 -19.25
N TYR A 381 10.30 10.67 -18.60
CA TYR A 381 10.14 10.78 -17.14
C TYR A 381 11.10 9.84 -16.41
N MET A 382 11.12 8.56 -16.78
CA MET A 382 11.92 7.53 -16.14
C MET A 382 13.43 7.80 -16.24
N ASP A 383 13.88 8.38 -17.35
CA ASP A 383 15.28 8.78 -17.54
C ASP A 383 15.67 10.01 -16.71
N SER A 384 14.68 10.84 -16.36
CA SER A 384 14.92 12.14 -15.74
C SER A 384 14.78 12.12 -14.22
N VAL A 385 13.96 11.23 -13.66
CA VAL A 385 13.56 11.29 -12.24
C VAL A 385 14.65 10.85 -11.26
N VAL A 386 14.73 11.56 -10.12
CA VAL A 386 15.77 11.40 -9.09
C VAL A 386 15.15 11.07 -7.73
N ASP A 387 13.96 10.48 -7.72
CA ASP A 387 13.16 10.21 -6.52
C ASP A 387 13.49 8.86 -5.87
N ASP A 388 13.11 8.70 -4.59
CA ASP A 388 13.11 7.41 -3.89
C ASP A 388 11.93 6.52 -4.31
N GLN A 389 10.82 7.15 -4.67
CA GLN A 389 9.57 6.55 -5.14
C GLN A 389 9.24 7.08 -6.53
N PRO A 390 10.00 6.71 -7.56
CA PRO A 390 9.64 7.06 -8.93
C PRO A 390 8.28 6.44 -9.27
N LEU A 391 7.45 7.18 -10.02
CA LEU A 391 6.17 6.72 -10.53
C LEU A 391 6.38 5.42 -11.32
N TYR A 392 5.68 4.38 -10.86
CA TYR A 392 5.77 3.05 -11.43
C TYR A 392 4.59 2.85 -12.39
N LEU A 393 4.85 2.57 -13.67
CA LEU A 393 3.79 2.23 -14.60
C LEU A 393 3.23 0.89 -14.19
N PHE A 394 1.96 0.91 -13.82
CA PHE A 394 1.21 -0.21 -13.31
C PHE A 394 -0.21 -0.10 -13.81
N ASP A 395 -0.39 -0.41 -15.10
CA ASP A 395 -1.63 -0.12 -15.82
C ASP A 395 -2.47 -1.38 -15.98
N LYS A 396 -3.66 -1.36 -15.35
CA LYS A 396 -4.67 -2.42 -15.46
C LYS A 396 -5.52 -2.35 -16.73
N GLN A 397 -5.63 -1.17 -17.33
CA GLN A 397 -6.38 -0.93 -18.56
C GLN A 397 -5.49 -1.03 -19.80
N PHE A 398 -4.24 -1.48 -19.65
CA PHE A 398 -3.29 -1.56 -20.75
C PHE A 398 -3.80 -2.42 -21.91
N ALA A 399 -4.65 -3.43 -21.66
CA ALA A 399 -5.16 -4.26 -22.74
C ALA A 399 -6.15 -3.52 -23.66
N GLU A 400 -6.91 -2.57 -23.12
CA GLU A 400 -7.78 -1.68 -23.91
C GLU A 400 -6.99 -0.52 -24.53
N ASN A 401 -5.98 -0.04 -23.80
CA ASN A 401 -5.17 1.11 -24.21
C ASN A 401 -4.09 0.73 -25.23
N LEU A 402 -3.50 -0.45 -25.11
CA LEU A 402 -2.38 -0.99 -25.90
C LEU A 402 -2.69 -2.44 -26.32
N PRO A 403 -3.71 -2.67 -27.16
CA PRO A 403 -4.12 -4.01 -27.57
C PRO A 403 -3.00 -4.82 -28.23
N GLU A 404 -2.08 -4.15 -28.94
CA GLU A 404 -0.91 -4.78 -29.56
C GLU A 404 0.03 -5.42 -28.52
N VAL A 405 0.10 -4.86 -27.32
CA VAL A 405 0.88 -5.41 -26.19
C VAL A 405 0.12 -6.59 -25.57
N ALA A 406 -1.20 -6.47 -25.42
CA ALA A 406 -2.02 -7.55 -24.87
C ALA A 406 -2.07 -8.78 -25.78
N GLU A 407 -2.07 -8.60 -27.10
CA GLU A 407 -2.00 -9.68 -28.08
C GLU A 407 -0.59 -10.27 -28.23
N ALA A 408 0.44 -9.55 -27.75
CA ALA A 408 1.83 -9.96 -27.85
C ALA A 408 2.29 -10.91 -26.73
N TYR A 409 1.39 -11.47 -25.91
CA TYR A 409 1.76 -12.54 -24.98
C TYR A 409 0.62 -13.54 -24.74
N SER A 410 0.97 -14.71 -24.20
CA SER A 410 0.01 -15.66 -23.64
C SER A 410 0.39 -16.07 -22.21
N SER A 411 -0.63 -16.28 -21.38
CA SER A 411 -0.48 -16.80 -20.01
C SER A 411 0.06 -18.24 -20.05
N PRO A 412 0.91 -18.66 -19.10
CA PRO A 412 1.35 -20.06 -19.03
C PRO A 412 0.16 -21.02 -18.83
N GLU A 413 0.06 -22.01 -19.70
CA GLU A 413 -1.07 -22.96 -19.73
C GLU A 413 -1.09 -23.91 -18.52
N CYS A 414 0.07 -24.11 -17.88
CA CYS A 414 0.22 -25.02 -16.75
C CYS A 414 -0.56 -24.62 -15.49
N TYR A 415 -1.04 -23.37 -15.39
CA TYR A 415 -1.80 -22.93 -14.23
C TYR A 415 -3.24 -23.45 -14.20
N GLY A 416 -3.67 -24.11 -15.28
CA GLY A 416 -5.03 -24.62 -15.43
C GLY A 416 -6.04 -23.48 -15.58
N LYS A 417 -7.28 -23.78 -15.20
CA LYS A 417 -8.39 -22.83 -15.33
C LYS A 417 -8.35 -21.78 -14.22
N ASP A 418 -8.28 -20.51 -14.60
CA ASP A 418 -8.65 -19.41 -13.71
C ASP A 418 -10.17 -19.39 -13.50
N PHE A 419 -10.62 -19.50 -12.26
CA PHE A 419 -12.05 -19.52 -11.96
C PHE A 419 -12.73 -18.16 -12.14
N PHE A 420 -12.04 -17.02 -12.02
CA PHE A 420 -12.65 -15.73 -12.35
C PHE A 420 -12.94 -15.61 -13.84
N SER A 421 -12.11 -16.22 -14.70
CA SER A 421 -12.33 -16.33 -16.14
C SER A 421 -13.66 -17.01 -16.55
N LEU A 422 -14.41 -17.64 -15.63
CA LEU A 422 -15.75 -18.17 -15.91
C LEU A 422 -16.83 -17.08 -15.92
N LEU A 423 -16.55 -15.94 -15.29
CA LEU A 423 -17.45 -14.80 -15.23
C LEU A 423 -17.32 -13.91 -16.47
N PRO A 424 -18.35 -13.09 -16.78
CA PRO A 424 -18.20 -11.97 -17.70
C PRO A 424 -17.06 -11.04 -17.25
N GLU A 425 -16.29 -10.49 -18.19
CA GLU A 425 -15.14 -9.61 -17.89
C GLU A 425 -15.54 -8.38 -17.04
N SER A 426 -16.78 -7.90 -17.18
CA SER A 426 -17.32 -6.80 -16.37
C SER A 426 -17.46 -7.12 -14.87
N PHE A 427 -17.39 -8.40 -14.49
CA PHE A 427 -17.46 -8.85 -13.09
C PHE A 427 -16.07 -9.21 -12.54
N HIS A 428 -15.04 -9.23 -13.38
CA HIS A 428 -13.69 -9.54 -12.94
C HIS A 428 -13.20 -8.42 -12.01
N PRO A 429 -12.60 -8.76 -10.87
CA PRO A 429 -11.68 -7.85 -10.22
C PRO A 429 -10.56 -7.46 -11.19
N ASP A 430 -9.93 -6.30 -10.99
CA ASP A 430 -8.69 -5.97 -11.70
C ASP A 430 -7.70 -7.15 -11.57
N TRP A 431 -7.26 -7.72 -12.69
CA TRP A 431 -6.57 -9.02 -12.70
C TRP A 431 -5.32 -9.08 -13.55
N ARG A 432 -5.04 -8.09 -14.40
CA ARG A 432 -3.83 -8.05 -15.24
C ARG A 432 -3.27 -6.66 -15.33
N TRP A 433 -1.93 -6.54 -15.28
CA TRP A 433 -1.25 -5.25 -15.37
C TRP A 433 -0.03 -5.32 -16.27
N LEU A 434 0.17 -4.27 -17.07
CA LEU A 434 1.46 -3.94 -17.66
C LEU A 434 2.28 -3.19 -16.63
N ILE A 435 3.52 -3.66 -16.42
CA ILE A 435 4.43 -3.11 -15.45
C ILE A 435 5.70 -2.64 -16.15
N ILE A 436 6.01 -1.35 -16.05
CA ILE A 436 7.27 -0.78 -16.53
C ILE A 436 7.87 0.09 -15.44
N GLY A 437 9.15 -0.09 -15.14
CA GLY A 437 9.85 0.82 -14.25
C GLY A 437 11.37 0.73 -14.32
N GLY A 438 11.99 1.82 -13.88
CA GLY A 438 13.45 1.97 -13.88
C GLY A 438 14.12 1.22 -12.74
N ARG A 439 15.45 1.20 -12.76
CA ARG A 439 16.29 0.67 -11.68
C ARG A 439 15.91 1.31 -10.33
N ARG A 440 15.88 0.50 -9.26
CA ARG A 440 15.47 0.85 -7.88
C ARG A 440 13.97 1.03 -7.64
N SER A 441 13.15 1.13 -8.69
CA SER A 441 11.68 1.06 -8.52
C SER A 441 11.25 -0.35 -8.13
N GLY A 442 10.00 -0.51 -7.68
CA GLY A 442 9.46 -1.81 -7.30
C GLY A 442 8.22 -1.68 -6.44
N SER A 443 7.79 -2.80 -5.86
CA SER A 443 6.66 -2.85 -4.93
C SER A 443 7.15 -3.18 -3.52
N SER A 444 6.65 -2.44 -2.53
CA SER A 444 6.87 -2.72 -1.10
C SER A 444 6.23 -4.06 -0.71
N PHE A 445 6.56 -4.57 0.49
CA PHE A 445 5.97 -5.82 0.97
C PHE A 445 4.44 -5.79 0.99
N HIS A 446 3.83 -6.73 0.31
CA HIS A 446 2.38 -6.90 0.25
C HIS A 446 2.00 -8.36 0.08
N LYS A 447 0.71 -8.64 0.16
CA LYS A 447 0.08 -9.87 -0.31
C LYS A 447 -0.83 -9.50 -1.47
N ASP A 448 -0.98 -10.40 -2.42
CA ASP A 448 -1.94 -10.17 -3.50
C ASP A 448 -3.37 -10.05 -2.96
N PRO A 449 -4.18 -9.14 -3.54
CA PRO A 449 -5.53 -8.91 -3.09
C PRO A 449 -6.44 -10.11 -3.36
N ASN A 450 -7.62 -10.06 -2.75
CA ASN A 450 -8.73 -10.94 -3.04
C ASN A 450 -8.44 -12.45 -2.83
N GLU A 451 -7.43 -12.79 -2.00
CA GLU A 451 -6.98 -14.18 -1.79
C GLU A 451 -6.55 -14.91 -3.09
N THR A 452 -6.19 -14.14 -4.12
CA THR A 452 -5.72 -14.67 -5.40
C THR A 452 -4.27 -15.15 -5.33
N SER A 453 -3.90 -16.04 -6.26
CA SER A 453 -2.48 -16.24 -6.60
C SER A 453 -2.14 -15.33 -7.77
N ALA A 454 -0.86 -15.14 -8.05
CA ALA A 454 -0.40 -14.36 -9.19
C ALA A 454 0.73 -15.07 -9.94
N TRP A 455 0.94 -14.66 -11.19
CA TRP A 455 2.18 -14.92 -11.89
C TRP A 455 2.75 -13.61 -12.43
N ASN A 456 4.08 -13.47 -12.40
CA ASN A 456 4.80 -12.31 -12.91
C ASN A 456 5.82 -12.73 -13.96
N GLY A 457 5.55 -12.40 -15.21
CA GLY A 457 6.41 -12.69 -16.36
C GLY A 457 7.28 -11.50 -16.73
N VAL A 458 8.60 -11.67 -16.67
CA VAL A 458 9.56 -10.62 -17.05
C VAL A 458 9.86 -10.74 -18.54
N VAL A 459 9.49 -9.72 -19.32
CA VAL A 459 9.79 -9.67 -20.76
C VAL A 459 11.16 -9.06 -21.00
N ARG A 460 11.50 -8.01 -20.25
CA ARG A 460 12.80 -7.32 -20.29
C ARG A 460 13.25 -6.93 -18.90
N GLY A 461 14.56 -6.95 -18.67
CA GLY A 461 15.19 -6.57 -17.41
C GLY A 461 15.22 -7.70 -16.39
N SER A 462 15.29 -7.34 -15.12
CA SER A 462 15.38 -8.29 -14.02
C SER A 462 14.83 -7.73 -12.70
N LYS A 463 14.25 -8.64 -11.89
CA LYS A 463 13.59 -8.31 -10.63
C LYS A 463 14.16 -9.16 -9.51
N ARG A 464 14.45 -8.54 -8.37
CA ARG A 464 14.79 -9.22 -7.13
C ARG A 464 13.54 -9.41 -6.28
N TRP A 465 13.34 -10.62 -5.78
CA TRP A 465 12.19 -11.01 -4.96
C TRP A 465 12.64 -11.54 -3.60
N LEU A 466 11.97 -11.10 -2.54
CA LEU A 466 12.00 -11.73 -1.22
C LEU A 466 10.57 -12.03 -0.81
N MET A 467 10.33 -13.24 -0.31
CA MET A 467 9.00 -13.74 -0.02
C MET A 467 8.97 -14.52 1.30
N LEU A 468 7.88 -14.38 2.05
CA LEU A 468 7.60 -15.17 3.25
C LEU A 468 6.24 -15.88 3.13
N PRO A 469 6.18 -17.18 3.47
CA PRO A 469 4.95 -17.95 3.34
C PRO A 469 3.87 -17.47 4.31
N PRO A 470 2.59 -17.75 4.01
CA PRO A 470 1.52 -17.59 4.99
C PRO A 470 1.88 -18.31 6.30
N GLY A 471 1.75 -17.62 7.42
CA GLY A 471 2.07 -18.17 8.75
C GLY A 471 3.47 -17.86 9.27
N ALA A 472 4.40 -17.37 8.44
CA ALA A 472 5.73 -16.91 8.89
C ALA A 472 5.68 -15.58 9.70
N GLY A 473 4.52 -14.93 9.75
CA GLY A 473 4.36 -13.58 10.31
C GLY A 473 4.68 -12.48 9.28
N PRO A 474 4.48 -11.21 9.65
CA PRO A 474 4.85 -10.09 8.78
C PRO A 474 6.39 -9.94 8.69
N PRO A 475 6.92 -9.50 7.55
CA PRO A 475 8.34 -9.18 7.40
C PRO A 475 8.80 -8.07 8.36
N PRO A 476 10.12 -7.94 8.64
CA PRO A 476 10.66 -6.83 9.42
C PRO A 476 10.24 -5.47 8.86
N GLY A 477 9.90 -4.53 9.74
CA GLY A 477 9.41 -3.20 9.36
C GLY A 477 7.97 -3.15 8.85
N ILE A 478 7.29 -4.29 8.71
CA ILE A 478 5.91 -4.39 8.22
C ILE A 478 4.96 -4.65 9.39
N GLN A 479 3.94 -3.82 9.51
CA GLN A 479 2.92 -3.88 10.56
C GLN A 479 1.53 -3.88 9.92
N PRO A 480 0.92 -5.07 9.72
CA PRO A 480 -0.47 -5.14 9.29
C PRO A 480 -1.41 -4.70 10.43
N SER A 481 -2.55 -4.08 10.07
CA SER A 481 -3.63 -3.82 11.01
C SER A 481 -4.22 -5.13 11.55
N ALA A 482 -4.91 -5.04 12.69
CA ALA A 482 -5.48 -6.22 13.36
C ALA A 482 -6.49 -6.99 12.48
N ASP A 483 -7.20 -6.28 11.60
CA ASP A 483 -8.11 -6.86 10.61
C ASP A 483 -7.41 -7.31 9.32
N GLY A 484 -6.12 -6.97 9.14
CA GLY A 484 -5.35 -7.26 7.93
C GLY A 484 -5.72 -6.40 6.71
N GLY A 485 -6.59 -5.40 6.86
CA GLY A 485 -7.06 -4.52 5.78
C GLY A 485 -6.09 -3.39 5.41
N SER A 486 -5.08 -3.11 6.24
CA SER A 486 -4.05 -2.11 5.96
C SER A 486 -2.69 -2.58 6.43
N VAL A 487 -1.65 -2.01 5.84
CA VAL A 487 -0.26 -2.35 6.16
C VAL A 487 0.53 -1.06 6.29
N VAL A 488 1.19 -0.89 7.43
CA VAL A 488 2.17 0.17 7.67
C VAL A 488 3.56 -0.40 7.45
N GLY A 489 4.40 0.30 6.71
CA GLY A 489 5.78 -0.10 6.46
C GLY A 489 6.56 0.98 5.73
N PRO A 490 7.79 0.66 5.28
CA PRO A 490 8.58 1.55 4.44
C PRO A 490 7.81 1.99 3.20
N MET A 491 8.02 3.23 2.80
CA MET A 491 7.33 3.85 1.69
C MET A 491 7.84 3.34 0.33
N SER A 492 9.11 2.91 0.26
CA SER A 492 9.69 2.34 -0.96
C SER A 492 10.37 0.98 -0.74
N ALA A 493 10.52 0.22 -1.83
CA ALA A 493 11.31 -1.00 -1.81
C ALA A 493 12.76 -0.72 -1.39
N MET A 494 13.40 0.32 -1.95
CA MET A 494 14.76 0.72 -1.58
C MET A 494 14.90 1.03 -0.10
N GLU A 495 13.96 1.78 0.48
CA GLU A 495 13.95 2.07 1.91
C GLU A 495 13.91 0.77 2.73
N TRP A 496 13.07 -0.19 2.31
CA TRP A 496 13.02 -1.48 2.99
C TRP A 496 14.36 -2.23 2.92
N PHE A 497 14.95 -2.33 1.74
CA PHE A 497 16.24 -3.02 1.53
C PHE A 497 17.39 -2.37 2.33
N LEU A 498 17.38 -1.04 2.45
CA LEU A 498 18.40 -0.31 3.21
C LEU A 498 18.30 -0.55 4.73
N ASN A 499 17.09 -0.64 5.27
CA ASN A 499 16.88 -0.62 6.72
C ASN A 499 16.59 -2.00 7.32
N PHE A 500 16.07 -2.95 6.54
CA PHE A 500 15.50 -4.20 7.06
C PHE A 500 16.06 -5.48 6.43
N PHE A 501 16.85 -5.39 5.35
CA PHE A 501 17.38 -6.59 4.66
C PHE A 501 18.18 -7.50 5.59
N ASP A 502 19.09 -6.94 6.40
CA ASP A 502 19.94 -7.72 7.30
C ASP A 502 19.13 -8.44 8.39
N MET A 503 17.89 -8.01 8.66
CA MET A 503 17.00 -8.66 9.62
C MET A 503 16.24 -9.85 9.02
N ILE A 504 16.10 -9.93 7.68
CA ILE A 504 15.34 -11.01 7.03
C ILE A 504 16.25 -12.14 6.53
N VAL A 505 17.51 -11.85 6.23
CA VAL A 505 18.36 -12.74 5.41
C VAL A 505 18.57 -14.12 6.03
N ASP A 506 18.57 -14.19 7.36
CA ASP A 506 18.70 -15.43 8.14
C ASP A 506 17.34 -16.06 8.51
N HIS A 507 16.22 -15.53 8.00
CA HIS A 507 14.90 -16.08 8.29
C HIS A 507 14.77 -17.47 7.64
N PRO A 508 14.45 -18.54 8.42
CA PRO A 508 14.53 -19.92 7.94
C PRO A 508 13.52 -20.26 6.84
N GLN A 509 12.44 -19.48 6.73
CA GLN A 509 11.41 -19.63 5.69
C GLN A 509 11.51 -18.58 4.58
N LEU A 510 12.60 -17.80 4.52
CA LEU A 510 12.82 -16.82 3.46
C LEU A 510 12.94 -17.54 2.12
N VAL A 511 12.06 -17.19 1.19
CA VAL A 511 12.19 -17.53 -0.22
C VAL A 511 12.70 -16.31 -0.96
N GLN A 512 13.74 -16.48 -1.76
CA GLN A 512 14.37 -15.39 -2.48
C GLN A 512 14.89 -15.86 -3.84
N CYS A 513 14.76 -15.01 -4.84
CA CYS A 513 15.22 -15.27 -6.19
C CYS A 513 15.40 -13.98 -6.98
N THR A 514 16.09 -14.10 -8.11
CA THR A 514 16.09 -13.06 -9.15
C THR A 514 15.43 -13.63 -10.39
N THR A 515 14.37 -12.98 -10.87
CA THR A 515 13.80 -13.31 -12.18
C THR A 515 14.44 -12.45 -13.27
N ILE A 516 14.74 -13.07 -14.41
CA ILE A 516 15.32 -12.42 -15.59
C ILE A 516 14.36 -12.47 -16.78
N ALA A 517 14.68 -11.74 -17.84
CA ALA A 517 13.93 -11.77 -19.10
C ALA A 517 13.68 -13.20 -19.61
N GLY A 518 12.41 -13.51 -19.87
CA GLY A 518 11.93 -14.83 -20.29
C GLY A 518 11.56 -15.78 -19.14
N GLU A 519 11.65 -15.36 -17.88
CA GLU A 519 11.19 -16.12 -16.71
C GLU A 519 9.83 -15.62 -16.19
N VAL A 520 9.05 -16.53 -15.62
CA VAL A 520 7.76 -16.26 -14.95
C VAL A 520 7.81 -16.79 -13.53
N LEU A 521 7.65 -15.94 -12.52
CA LEU A 521 7.49 -16.36 -11.13
C LEU A 521 6.02 -16.61 -10.82
N TYR A 522 5.71 -17.78 -10.26
CA TYR A 522 4.43 -18.04 -9.60
C TYR A 522 4.47 -17.57 -8.14
N VAL A 523 3.53 -16.71 -7.77
CA VAL A 523 3.33 -16.18 -6.42
C VAL A 523 2.04 -16.80 -5.85
N PRO A 524 2.15 -17.76 -4.92
CA PRO A 524 0.97 -18.40 -4.35
C PRO A 524 0.21 -17.44 -3.44
N ARG A 525 -1.09 -17.69 -3.24
CA ARG A 525 -1.93 -16.84 -2.40
C ARG A 525 -1.37 -16.64 -0.98
N GLY A 526 -1.53 -15.43 -0.48
CA GLY A 526 -1.22 -15.05 0.89
C GLY A 526 0.26 -14.91 1.24
N TRP A 527 1.17 -15.06 0.27
CA TRP A 527 2.61 -14.84 0.46
C TRP A 527 2.91 -13.35 0.57
N TRP A 528 3.62 -12.98 1.65
CA TRP A 528 4.24 -11.66 1.71
C TRP A 528 5.36 -11.60 0.70
N HIS A 529 5.40 -10.57 -0.15
CA HIS A 529 6.47 -10.42 -1.12
C HIS A 529 6.80 -8.96 -1.41
N ILE A 530 8.09 -8.70 -1.65
CA ILE A 530 8.65 -7.42 -2.08
C ILE A 530 9.40 -7.61 -3.40
N VAL A 531 9.37 -6.59 -4.25
CA VAL A 531 10.03 -6.62 -5.56
C VAL A 531 10.92 -5.40 -5.72
N LEU A 532 12.15 -5.59 -6.18
CA LEU A 532 13.07 -4.52 -6.57
C LEU A 532 13.52 -4.71 -8.02
N ASN A 533 13.27 -3.74 -8.88
CA ASN A 533 13.78 -3.73 -10.26
C ASN A 533 15.28 -3.40 -10.24
N LEU A 534 16.09 -4.32 -10.75
CA LEU A 534 17.55 -4.18 -10.75
C LEU A 534 18.06 -3.29 -11.89
N GLU A 535 17.22 -3.14 -12.91
CA GLU A 535 17.42 -2.38 -14.13
C GLU A 535 16.06 -1.93 -14.68
N GLU A 536 16.06 -1.25 -15.83
CA GLU A 536 14.80 -0.99 -16.55
C GLU A 536 14.10 -2.30 -16.90
N THR A 537 12.89 -2.45 -16.38
CA THR A 537 12.16 -3.71 -16.41
C THR A 537 10.80 -3.53 -17.05
N VAL A 538 10.42 -4.46 -17.93
CA VAL A 538 9.10 -4.59 -18.52
C VAL A 538 8.57 -5.97 -18.17
N ALA A 539 7.40 -6.03 -17.54
CA ALA A 539 6.77 -7.27 -17.10
C ALA A 539 5.25 -7.22 -17.25
N ILE A 540 4.65 -8.41 -17.35
CA ILE A 540 3.21 -8.61 -17.19
C ILE A 540 2.99 -9.36 -15.89
N THR A 541 1.98 -8.96 -15.14
CA THR A 541 1.50 -9.74 -13.99
C THR A 541 0.02 -10.00 -14.15
N GLN A 542 -0.43 -11.20 -13.74
CA GLN A 542 -1.85 -11.50 -13.63
C GLN A 542 -2.17 -12.22 -12.34
N ASN A 543 -3.31 -11.87 -11.76
CA ASN A 543 -3.90 -12.53 -10.62
C ASN A 543 -4.97 -13.49 -11.10
N PHE A 544 -5.06 -14.65 -10.46
CA PHE A 544 -5.99 -15.71 -10.85
C PHE A 544 -6.38 -16.57 -9.65
N VAL A 545 -7.51 -17.27 -9.79
CA VAL A 545 -8.04 -18.15 -8.75
C VAL A 545 -7.78 -19.60 -9.12
N THR A 546 -6.92 -20.24 -8.34
CA THR A 546 -6.63 -21.67 -8.44
C THR A 546 -7.63 -22.51 -7.63
N ARG A 547 -7.54 -23.85 -7.77
CA ARG A 547 -8.36 -24.79 -6.98
C ARG A 547 -8.07 -24.64 -5.49
N ASN A 548 -6.80 -24.42 -5.11
CA ASN A 548 -6.45 -24.23 -3.71
C ASN A 548 -6.81 -22.83 -3.18
N ALA A 549 -6.89 -21.81 -4.05
CA ALA A 549 -7.28 -20.45 -3.67
C ALA A 549 -8.80 -20.27 -3.50
N LEU A 550 -9.62 -20.97 -4.27
CA LEU A 550 -11.08 -20.80 -4.28
C LEU A 550 -11.76 -20.80 -2.89
N PRO A 551 -11.47 -21.72 -1.94
CA PRO A 551 -12.10 -21.68 -0.62
C PRO A 551 -11.81 -20.38 0.15
N HIS A 552 -10.66 -19.76 -0.09
CA HIS A 552 -10.25 -18.53 0.57
C HIS A 552 -10.90 -17.31 -0.08
N VAL A 553 -11.02 -17.29 -1.40
CA VAL A 553 -11.81 -16.28 -2.14
C VAL A 553 -13.25 -16.30 -1.67
N LEU A 554 -13.89 -17.47 -1.62
CA LEU A 554 -15.27 -17.60 -1.14
C LEU A 554 -15.41 -17.16 0.32
N ARG A 555 -14.42 -17.43 1.18
CA ARG A 555 -14.44 -16.91 2.56
C ARG A 555 -14.39 -15.39 2.56
N LEU A 556 -13.48 -14.79 1.82
CA LEU A 556 -13.34 -13.35 1.71
C LEU A 556 -14.67 -12.71 1.29
N LEU A 557 -15.31 -13.22 0.24
CA LEU A 557 -16.56 -12.67 -0.27
C LEU A 557 -17.70 -12.73 0.75
N ARG A 558 -17.72 -13.77 1.62
CA ARG A 558 -18.81 -14.02 2.58
C ARG A 558 -18.58 -13.42 3.96
N GLU A 559 -17.33 -13.40 4.42
CA GLU A 559 -16.97 -13.02 5.80
C GLU A 559 -16.25 -11.67 5.87
N HIS A 560 -15.59 -11.25 4.79
CA HIS A 560 -14.78 -10.03 4.74
C HIS A 560 -15.02 -9.21 3.45
N PRO A 561 -16.28 -8.89 3.09
CA PRO A 561 -16.59 -8.19 1.84
C PRO A 561 -15.94 -6.81 1.74
N ASP A 562 -15.66 -6.16 2.88
CA ASP A 562 -14.99 -4.86 2.93
C ASP A 562 -13.51 -4.90 2.46
N HIS A 563 -12.92 -6.09 2.38
CA HIS A 563 -11.54 -6.29 1.89
C HIS A 563 -11.49 -6.60 0.38
N LEU A 564 -12.65 -6.77 -0.26
CA LEU A 564 -12.74 -6.98 -1.70
C LEU A 564 -12.31 -5.70 -2.44
N SER A 565 -11.43 -5.84 -3.41
CA SER A 565 -10.87 -4.70 -4.15
C SER A 565 -10.88 -4.91 -5.66
N GLY A 566 -10.87 -3.81 -6.41
CA GLY A 566 -10.75 -3.83 -7.87
C GLY A 566 -11.98 -4.32 -8.63
N VAL A 567 -13.15 -4.43 -8.00
CA VAL A 567 -14.39 -4.96 -8.61
C VAL A 567 -15.53 -3.93 -8.62
N GLN A 568 -16.41 -4.01 -9.62
CA GLN A 568 -17.53 -3.07 -9.81
C GLN A 568 -18.88 -3.56 -9.24
N ILE A 569 -18.97 -4.83 -8.86
CA ILE A 569 -20.18 -5.45 -8.29
C ILE A 569 -19.99 -5.76 -6.81
N SER A 570 -21.10 -6.00 -6.09
CA SER A 570 -21.03 -6.34 -4.67
C SER A 570 -20.43 -7.75 -4.46
N ALA A 571 -19.85 -7.97 -3.28
CA ALA A 571 -19.25 -9.25 -2.91
C ALA A 571 -20.28 -10.40 -2.97
N GLU A 572 -21.52 -10.15 -2.57
CA GLU A 572 -22.60 -11.14 -2.58
C GLU A 572 -22.98 -11.53 -4.01
N ARG A 573 -23.02 -10.56 -4.93
CA ARG A 573 -23.28 -10.84 -6.33
C ARG A 573 -22.12 -11.62 -6.95
N LEU A 574 -20.89 -11.23 -6.65
CA LEU A 574 -19.71 -11.94 -7.14
C LEU A 574 -19.67 -13.39 -6.64
N ASP A 575 -19.96 -13.62 -5.36
CA ASP A 575 -20.06 -14.98 -4.78
C ASP A 575 -21.12 -15.82 -5.48
N ALA A 576 -22.32 -15.28 -5.69
CA ALA A 576 -23.42 -15.99 -6.33
C ALA A 576 -23.07 -16.43 -7.76
N GLU A 577 -22.62 -15.48 -8.59
CA GLU A 577 -22.30 -15.72 -10.00
C GLU A 577 -21.09 -16.64 -10.16
N LEU A 578 -20.08 -16.52 -9.28
CA LEU A 578 -18.92 -17.40 -9.27
C LEU A 578 -19.31 -18.82 -8.88
N CYS A 579 -20.11 -18.98 -7.83
CA CYS A 579 -20.58 -20.30 -7.40
C CYS A 579 -21.49 -20.95 -8.46
N GLU A 580 -22.38 -20.19 -9.11
CA GLU A 580 -23.20 -20.70 -10.21
C GLU A 580 -22.34 -21.16 -11.39
N SER A 581 -21.43 -20.31 -11.85
CA SER A 581 -20.55 -20.61 -12.98
C SER A 581 -19.63 -21.82 -12.72
N ILE A 582 -19.07 -21.94 -11.50
CA ILE A 582 -18.26 -23.10 -11.12
C ILE A 582 -19.13 -24.34 -10.95
N ARG A 583 -20.35 -24.24 -10.40
CA ARG A 583 -21.25 -25.40 -10.26
C ARG A 583 -21.62 -26.00 -11.61
N GLU A 584 -21.79 -25.16 -12.63
CA GLU A 584 -22.09 -25.62 -13.99
C GLU A 584 -20.88 -26.26 -14.67
N ALA A 585 -19.68 -25.67 -14.51
CA ALA A 585 -18.49 -26.10 -15.24
C ALA A 585 -17.63 -27.16 -14.51
N TYR A 586 -17.55 -27.06 -13.17
CA TYR A 586 -16.66 -27.84 -12.30
C TYR A 586 -17.31 -28.11 -10.92
N PRO A 587 -18.45 -28.83 -10.86
CA PRO A 587 -19.20 -29.03 -9.62
C PRO A 587 -18.37 -29.65 -8.49
N GLU A 588 -17.47 -30.59 -8.82
CA GLU A 588 -16.59 -31.25 -7.86
C GLU A 588 -15.60 -30.28 -7.18
N VAL A 589 -15.21 -29.22 -7.88
CA VAL A 589 -14.31 -28.18 -7.33
C VAL A 589 -15.04 -27.33 -6.31
N LEU A 590 -16.27 -26.93 -6.63
CA LEU A 590 -17.08 -26.13 -5.72
C LEU A 590 -17.40 -26.93 -4.45
N GLU A 591 -17.81 -28.20 -4.60
CA GLU A 591 -18.07 -29.09 -3.45
C GLU A 591 -16.84 -29.24 -2.56
N ALA A 592 -15.66 -29.47 -3.15
CA ALA A 592 -14.41 -29.56 -2.40
C ALA A 592 -14.06 -28.24 -1.69
N ALA A 593 -14.32 -27.09 -2.32
CA ALA A 593 -14.06 -25.80 -1.73
C ALA A 593 -15.01 -25.47 -0.57
N GLU A 594 -16.30 -25.75 -0.72
CA GLU A 594 -17.31 -25.62 0.34
C GLU A 594 -17.05 -26.58 1.51
N ALA A 595 -16.58 -27.79 1.22
CA ALA A 595 -16.13 -28.73 2.25
C ALA A 595 -14.92 -28.18 3.04
N LYS A 596 -13.92 -27.58 2.36
CA LYS A 596 -12.78 -26.94 3.05
C LYS A 596 -13.22 -25.75 3.91
N LEU A 597 -14.12 -24.90 3.39
CA LEU A 597 -14.72 -23.77 4.11
C LEU A 597 -15.45 -24.21 5.39
N SER A 598 -16.33 -25.21 5.27
CA SER A 598 -17.11 -25.70 6.42
C SER A 598 -16.17 -26.21 7.52
N ARG A 599 -15.14 -27.00 7.19
CA ARG A 599 -14.15 -27.53 8.16
C ARG A 599 -13.35 -26.48 8.92
N THR A 600 -13.18 -25.31 8.33
CA THR A 600 -12.37 -24.20 8.85
C THR A 600 -13.21 -23.11 9.53
N SER A 601 -14.52 -23.06 9.26
CA SER A 601 -15.47 -22.21 9.97
C SER A 601 -15.51 -22.55 11.47
N LEU A 602 -15.86 -21.57 12.31
CA LEU A 602 -15.99 -21.76 13.76
C LEU A 602 -16.95 -22.91 14.09
N TRP A 603 -18.04 -23.04 13.31
CA TRP A 603 -19.02 -24.12 13.40
C TRP A 603 -18.49 -25.49 12.98
N GLY A 604 -17.63 -25.58 11.97
CA GLY A 604 -17.02 -26.86 11.61
C GLY A 604 -15.85 -27.27 12.50
N ARG A 605 -15.19 -26.31 13.17
CA ARG A 605 -14.28 -26.59 14.29
C ARG A 605 -15.07 -27.08 15.51
N LEU A 606 -16.18 -26.42 15.84
CA LEU A 606 -17.08 -26.85 16.91
C LEU A 606 -17.69 -28.22 16.62
N LYS A 607 -18.14 -28.48 15.38
CA LYS A 607 -18.73 -29.75 14.97
C LYS A 607 -17.71 -30.90 15.00
N ARG A 608 -16.45 -30.66 14.62
CA ARG A 608 -15.38 -31.64 14.83
C ARG A 608 -15.10 -31.90 16.30
N ASN A 609 -15.04 -30.85 17.13
CA ASN A 609 -14.89 -31.04 18.56
C ASN A 609 -16.09 -31.80 19.15
N LEU A 610 -17.31 -31.56 18.65
CA LEU A 610 -18.53 -32.29 19.06
C LEU A 610 -18.57 -33.74 18.52
N ASP A 611 -18.05 -33.99 17.32
CA ASP A 611 -17.98 -35.32 16.71
C ASP A 611 -16.82 -36.15 17.33
N GLU A 612 -15.71 -35.51 17.73
CA GLU A 612 -14.64 -36.10 18.55
C GLU A 612 -15.11 -36.34 20.00
N ASP A 613 -15.86 -35.40 20.59
CA ASP A 613 -16.53 -35.55 21.89
C ASP A 613 -17.69 -36.56 21.85
N SER A 614 -18.20 -36.95 20.67
CA SER A 614 -19.22 -38.01 20.56
C SER A 614 -18.65 -39.42 20.85
N THR A 615 -17.34 -39.54 21.06
CA THR A 615 -16.70 -40.73 21.64
C THR A 615 -16.47 -40.64 23.15
N THR A 616 -16.87 -39.54 23.80
CA THR A 616 -16.83 -39.39 25.27
C THR A 616 -18.00 -38.54 25.77
N GLU A 617 -19.04 -39.22 26.24
CA GLU A 617 -20.25 -38.61 26.79
C GLU A 617 -19.99 -37.63 27.96
N SER A 618 -20.69 -36.50 27.90
CA SER A 618 -21.49 -35.90 28.99
C SER A 618 -20.98 -34.61 29.68
N ALA A 619 -21.86 -33.60 29.57
CA ALA A 619 -22.28 -32.64 30.60
C ALA A 619 -21.92 -31.14 30.42
N CYS A 620 -23.01 -30.37 30.47
CA CYS A 620 -23.17 -28.99 30.92
C CYS A 620 -23.16 -27.85 29.87
N THR A 621 -24.39 -27.53 29.48
CA THR A 621 -24.88 -26.27 28.88
C THR A 621 -24.47 -25.02 29.64
N LYS A 622 -24.05 -23.96 28.92
CA LYS A 622 -24.41 -22.56 29.20
C LYS A 622 -24.36 -21.72 27.90
N ARG A 623 -25.48 -21.05 27.61
CA ARG A 623 -25.63 -20.02 26.56
C ARG A 623 -25.03 -18.70 27.06
N HIS A 624 -24.32 -17.97 26.19
CA HIS A 624 -24.34 -16.50 26.19
C HIS A 624 -24.15 -15.94 24.78
N ASN A 625 -24.91 -14.88 24.51
CA ASN A 625 -25.12 -14.22 23.22
C ASN A 625 -23.88 -13.50 22.71
N ALA A 626 -23.66 -13.61 21.40
CA ALA A 626 -22.65 -12.87 20.64
C ALA A 626 -23.10 -11.43 20.36
N SER A 627 -22.10 -10.56 20.41
CA SER A 627 -22.08 -9.12 20.25
C SER A 627 -22.04 -8.67 18.79
N GLU A 628 -22.33 -7.38 18.64
CA GLU A 628 -22.52 -6.53 17.45
C GLU A 628 -21.43 -6.58 16.35
N PRO A 629 -21.78 -6.25 15.09
CA PRO A 629 -20.88 -6.31 13.95
C PRO A 629 -19.97 -5.07 13.84
N SER A 630 -18.69 -5.32 13.56
CA SER A 630 -17.66 -4.31 13.32
C SER A 630 -17.66 -3.83 11.86
N SER A 631 -17.69 -2.52 11.69
CA SER A 631 -17.69 -1.74 10.45
C SER A 631 -16.31 -1.63 9.78
N GLY A 632 -16.20 -1.90 8.48
CA GLY A 632 -14.96 -1.76 7.69
C GLY A 632 -14.73 -0.40 7.02
N PHE A 633 -13.57 -0.28 6.34
CA PHE A 633 -13.28 0.60 5.19
C PHE A 633 -11.81 0.52 4.63
N SER A 634 -11.68 0.54 3.29
CA SER A 634 -10.68 1.14 2.33
C SER A 634 -9.15 1.07 2.51
N PHE A 635 -8.50 0.54 1.45
CA PHE A 635 -7.06 0.60 1.15
C PHE A 635 -6.57 1.96 0.63
N GLY A 636 -5.30 2.27 0.90
CA GLY A 636 -4.54 3.36 0.28
C GLY A 636 -3.25 2.81 -0.32
N PHE A 637 -3.05 3.06 -1.62
CA PHE A 637 -1.73 2.99 -2.23
C PHE A 637 -1.02 4.31 -1.95
N GLY A 638 0.26 4.26 -1.56
CA GLY A 638 1.09 5.45 -1.44
C GLY A 638 1.12 6.18 -2.79
N SER A 639 0.57 7.39 -2.82
CA SER A 639 0.56 8.36 -3.91
C SER A 639 0.95 9.72 -3.36
#